data_AF-A0A9D7UEM7-F1
#
_entry.id   AF-A0A9D7UEM7-F1
#
_cell.length_a   1.000
_cell.length_b   1.000
_cell.length_c   1.000
_cell.angle_alpha   90.00
_cell.angle_beta   90.00
_cell.angle_gamma   90.00
#
_symmetry.space_group_name_H-M   'P 1'
#
loop_
_entity.id
_entity.type
_entity.pdbx_description
1 polymer ?
#
loop_
_entity_poly.entity_id
_entity_poly.type
_entity_poly.pdbx_seq_one_letter_code
_entity_poly.pdbx_strand_id
1 'polypeptide(L)'
;ANLNSGDTVANKTPIYSLDQNSGWIDKNGDGFMTDDELHDENDISDNEFNINNELIEKSQDMGALFDSNGESLNLREGQGFWASYHTASTKPQPLQANHSGVITEIDIIINGVNIKGSYKPAPTIIGDHDAMNKAYTEDVAKLINNETGKTGVEARIVNGGLKLVNKNQSGTEDQMKNVDLEVISCGFDNSATPPGTDGTLKDTTVITAFKYTYSSTDLPPNHGARDSARSFTSTDDVRKAMQTDARLYTDYEGIRVGAPILDENGSPVLDANGSATFYDSITLKNLNRNDGVEVTVNKDGKFQITNPSGDAFNEDDGDIFDGTSNAILIKKTGAEFNEMLQKEGIVFGAGTELPAGWWIYDKDGNPLNSTIDIGGTTITKGSYVHYVAPPTTPPATPPATPAPTPAAEKVELKLGTDFKGEDDQDMFIAITAYSNIKNGININSSLFSIMDTLKGGLKSGDGVKTSKDVYAASSGAGINIYDSLGSKHDLRFDFTKIGYTSGGGTEWSILIKVPEPGEINDSGDGPKNIVTGTVSFGPDGSLSAYSPSSLTFSPNNGSSSNQAIELNLGSSNRFDGLTSFDRVSSVSSINQNGYAGGDLNDVRIDQNGVIVGTFSNGRSFGLAQISTAKFANNGGLENDGSNTFLKTSNSGEAVIGKAGTGGRASIQSSSLEMSNVDLSRSLTQLIIVQRGFQANSKTITTSDQLLNTLLSLKQ
;
A
#
# COMPACT_ATOMS: atom_id res chain seq x y z
N ALA A 1 -12.99 -20.83 3.35
CA ALA A 1 -13.44 -19.61 4.08
C ALA A 1 -13.77 -18.53 3.06
N ASN A 2 -14.69 -17.61 3.38
CA ASN A 2 -15.02 -16.50 2.48
C ASN A 2 -14.29 -15.22 2.93
N LEU A 3 -13.67 -14.53 1.97
CA LEU A 3 -13.17 -13.16 2.10
C LEU A 3 -14.17 -12.23 1.40
N ASN A 4 -14.56 -11.14 2.04
CA ASN A 4 -15.59 -10.26 1.50
C ASN A 4 -15.05 -9.38 0.37
N SER A 5 -15.54 -9.58 -0.85
CA SER A 5 -15.20 -8.75 -2.04
C SER A 5 -16.20 -7.64 -2.33
N GLY A 6 -17.27 -7.53 -1.54
CA GLY A 6 -18.38 -6.61 -1.76
C GLY A 6 -18.12 -5.14 -1.48
N ASP A 7 -19.16 -4.33 -1.68
CA ASP A 7 -19.15 -2.88 -1.46
C ASP A 7 -19.36 -2.48 0.01
N THR A 8 -19.64 -3.46 0.89
CA THR A 8 -19.78 -3.22 2.33
C THR A 8 -19.03 -4.27 3.14
N VAL A 9 -18.31 -3.85 4.18
CA VAL A 9 -17.49 -4.74 5.01
C VAL A 9 -17.75 -4.51 6.49
N ALA A 10 -17.94 -5.60 7.23
CA ALA A 10 -18.06 -5.58 8.68
C ALA A 10 -16.69 -5.61 9.38
N ASN A 11 -15.76 -6.41 8.83
CA ASN A 11 -14.40 -6.55 9.33
C ASN A 11 -13.47 -5.73 8.44
N LYS A 12 -12.67 -4.87 9.05
CA LYS A 12 -11.76 -3.97 8.37
C LYS A 12 -10.59 -3.59 9.26
N THR A 13 -9.51 -3.16 8.65
CA THR A 13 -8.30 -2.65 9.30
C THR A 13 -7.95 -1.29 8.70
N PRO A 14 -7.37 -0.35 9.46
CA PRO A 14 -6.79 0.86 8.86
C PRO A 14 -5.87 0.49 7.70
N ILE A 15 -5.79 1.36 6.69
CA ILE A 15 -4.77 1.21 5.65
C ILE A 15 -3.37 1.27 6.25
N TYR A 16 -2.39 0.68 5.57
CA TYR A 16 -1.01 0.70 6.04
C TYR A 16 -0.47 2.12 6.13
N SER A 17 0.43 2.37 7.08
CA SER A 17 1.13 3.64 7.16
C SER A 17 2.12 3.78 6.01
N LEU A 18 2.29 5.01 5.55
CA LEU A 18 3.25 5.42 4.54
C LEU A 18 4.00 6.64 5.07
N ASP A 19 5.31 6.67 4.90
CA ASP A 19 6.14 7.81 5.27
C ASP A 19 6.08 8.92 4.20
N GLN A 20 6.92 9.95 4.32
CA GLN A 20 6.96 11.04 3.35
C GLN A 20 7.78 10.72 2.10
N ASN A 21 8.54 9.65 2.11
CA ASN A 21 9.44 9.24 1.04
C ASN A 21 8.70 8.32 0.07
N SER A 22 9.11 8.27 -1.18
CA SER A 22 8.49 7.36 -2.17
C SER A 22 9.60 6.60 -2.87
N GLY A 23 9.53 5.28 -2.86
CA GLY A 23 10.55 4.42 -3.42
C GLY A 23 11.70 4.11 -2.45
N TRP A 24 11.62 4.52 -1.18
CA TRP A 24 12.65 4.25 -0.17
C TRP A 24 12.20 4.55 1.26
N ILE A 25 12.91 3.98 2.24
CA ILE A 25 12.66 4.15 3.68
C ILE A 25 13.95 4.60 4.36
N ASP A 26 13.89 5.68 5.13
CA ASP A 26 15.03 6.12 5.95
C ASP A 26 15.17 5.23 7.20
N LYS A 27 15.93 4.14 7.09
CA LYS A 27 16.10 3.16 8.17
C LYS A 27 17.02 3.66 9.26
N ASN A 28 17.97 4.52 8.90
CA ASN A 28 19.05 4.94 9.78
C ASN A 28 18.81 6.34 10.40
N GLY A 29 17.86 7.10 9.86
CA GLY A 29 17.42 8.41 10.36
C GLY A 29 18.36 9.55 9.96
N ASP A 30 19.17 9.39 8.92
CA ASP A 30 20.11 10.41 8.46
C ASP A 30 19.56 11.28 7.31
N GLY A 31 18.39 10.92 6.75
CA GLY A 31 17.76 11.65 5.65
C GLY A 31 18.39 11.40 4.28
N PHE A 32 19.26 10.39 4.14
CA PHE A 32 19.91 10.07 2.86
C PHE A 32 19.50 8.69 2.38
N MET A 33 19.13 8.59 1.10
CA MET A 33 18.81 7.30 0.48
C MET A 33 20.10 6.52 0.17
N THR A 34 20.20 5.31 0.71
CA THR A 34 21.22 4.33 0.31
C THR A 34 20.62 3.16 -0.47
N ASP A 35 21.47 2.37 -1.16
CA ASP A 35 21.01 1.19 -1.91
C ASP A 35 20.26 0.17 -1.03
N ASP A 36 20.56 0.11 0.28
CA ASP A 36 19.92 -0.79 1.26
C ASP A 36 18.57 -0.25 1.81
N GLU A 37 18.20 0.96 1.41
CA GLU A 37 17.00 1.70 1.83
C GLU A 37 15.96 1.83 0.70
N LEU A 38 16.28 1.35 -0.51
CA LEU A 38 15.32 1.24 -1.60
C LEU A 38 14.14 0.35 -1.19
N HIS A 39 12.94 0.83 -1.46
CA HIS A 39 11.70 0.16 -1.12
C HIS A 39 10.57 0.61 -2.05
N ASP A 40 9.95 -0.30 -2.79
CA ASP A 40 8.80 0.06 -3.64
C ASP A 40 7.49 -0.22 -2.91
N GLU A 41 6.81 0.83 -2.47
CA GLU A 41 5.56 0.73 -1.71
C GLU A 41 4.44 0.07 -2.53
N ASN A 42 4.52 0.11 -3.87
CA ASN A 42 3.56 -0.51 -4.78
C ASN A 42 3.92 -1.97 -5.12
N ASP A 43 5.14 -2.43 -4.80
CA ASP A 43 5.51 -3.84 -4.96
C ASP A 43 4.89 -4.69 -3.85
N ILE A 44 3.97 -5.58 -4.24
CA ILE A 44 3.30 -6.50 -3.33
C ILE A 44 4.26 -7.45 -2.60
N SER A 45 5.44 -7.71 -3.17
CA SER A 45 6.47 -8.59 -2.62
C SER A 45 7.46 -7.88 -1.70
N ASP A 46 7.61 -6.56 -1.84
CA ASP A 46 8.41 -5.73 -0.96
C ASP A 46 7.61 -5.43 0.32
N ASN A 47 8.19 -5.76 1.49
CA ASN A 47 7.46 -5.73 2.76
C ASN A 47 8.39 -5.26 3.88
N GLU A 48 8.02 -4.16 4.53
CA GLU A 48 8.77 -3.62 5.67
C GLU A 48 7.95 -3.74 6.97
N PHE A 49 8.65 -3.94 8.10
CA PHE A 49 8.03 -4.10 9.39
C PHE A 49 8.54 -3.07 10.40
N ASN A 50 7.62 -2.49 11.15
CA ASN A 50 8.00 -1.64 12.28
C ASN A 50 8.51 -2.49 13.48
N ILE A 51 9.00 -1.80 14.52
CA ILE A 51 9.50 -2.41 15.76
C ILE A 51 8.48 -3.29 16.51
N ASN A 52 7.19 -3.16 16.20
CA ASN A 52 6.10 -3.94 16.78
C ASN A 52 5.70 -5.13 15.88
N ASN A 53 6.47 -5.42 14.82
CA ASN A 53 6.19 -6.43 13.81
C ASN A 53 4.86 -6.19 13.07
N GLU A 54 4.48 -4.93 12.88
CA GLU A 54 3.36 -4.53 12.03
C GLU A 54 3.89 -4.15 10.65
N LEU A 55 3.17 -4.57 9.61
CA LEU A 55 3.50 -4.25 8.22
C LEU A 55 3.26 -2.76 7.97
N ILE A 56 4.26 -2.07 7.42
CA ILE A 56 4.25 -0.65 7.08
C ILE A 56 4.74 -0.45 5.64
N GLU A 57 4.71 0.79 5.16
CA GLU A 57 5.22 1.20 3.84
C GLU A 57 4.63 0.41 2.67
N LYS A 58 3.35 0.03 2.80
CA LYS A 58 2.67 -0.75 1.76
C LYS A 58 1.50 0.01 1.19
N SER A 59 1.57 0.29 -0.09
CA SER A 59 0.51 0.98 -0.81
C SER A 59 -0.68 0.05 -1.07
N GLN A 60 -1.87 0.65 -1.14
CA GLN A 60 -3.12 -0.05 -1.43
C GLN A 60 -3.89 0.70 -2.52
N ASP A 61 -4.56 -0.05 -3.39
CA ASP A 61 -5.41 0.52 -4.44
C ASP A 61 -6.57 1.30 -3.83
N MET A 62 -6.65 2.60 -4.13
CA MET A 62 -7.68 3.51 -3.65
C MET A 62 -9.10 3.06 -4.02
N GLY A 63 -9.28 2.34 -5.13
CA GLY A 63 -10.56 1.77 -5.55
C GLY A 63 -11.02 0.58 -4.73
N ALA A 64 -10.15 -0.02 -3.92
CA ALA A 64 -10.46 -1.16 -3.07
C ALA A 64 -10.71 -0.80 -1.59
N LEU A 65 -10.70 0.50 -1.25
CA LEU A 65 -10.78 1.00 0.12
C LEU A 65 -12.21 1.31 0.57
N PHE A 66 -12.35 1.50 1.88
CA PHE A 66 -13.61 1.69 2.59
C PHE A 66 -13.52 2.86 3.57
N ASP A 67 -14.68 3.42 3.89
CA ASP A 67 -14.82 4.47 4.89
C ASP A 67 -14.94 3.93 6.34
N SER A 68 -15.09 4.86 7.29
CA SER A 68 -15.33 4.55 8.71
C SER A 68 -16.62 3.76 9.01
N ASN A 69 -17.59 3.71 8.09
CA ASN A 69 -18.80 2.87 8.21
C ASN A 69 -18.62 1.49 7.56
N GLY A 70 -17.55 1.29 6.79
CA GLY A 70 -17.28 0.06 6.05
C GLY A 70 -17.98 0.06 4.69
N GLU A 71 -18.34 1.23 4.18
CA GLU A 71 -18.87 1.42 2.83
C GLU A 71 -17.70 1.68 1.86
N SER A 72 -17.74 1.03 0.71
CA SER A 72 -16.72 1.16 -0.33
C SER A 72 -16.64 2.61 -0.83
N LEU A 73 -15.43 3.08 -1.09
CA LEU A 73 -15.25 4.36 -1.78
C LEU A 73 -15.81 4.31 -3.21
N ASN A 74 -15.88 3.10 -3.80
CA ASN A 74 -16.43 2.85 -5.14
C ASN A 74 -15.90 3.84 -6.18
N LEU A 75 -14.58 4.08 -6.15
CA LEU A 75 -13.93 4.94 -7.12
C LEU A 75 -14.02 4.33 -8.52
N ARG A 76 -14.27 5.19 -9.50
CA ARG A 76 -14.32 4.84 -10.91
C ARG A 76 -13.31 5.66 -11.68
N GLU A 77 -12.91 5.15 -12.84
CA GLU A 77 -11.97 5.80 -13.75
C GLU A 77 -12.28 7.29 -13.93
N GLY A 78 -11.28 8.14 -13.69
CA GLY A 78 -11.36 9.59 -13.81
C GLY A 78 -12.04 10.33 -12.66
N GLN A 79 -12.65 9.64 -11.69
CA GLN A 79 -13.17 10.31 -10.48
C GLN A 79 -12.05 10.78 -9.57
N GLY A 80 -12.32 11.77 -8.72
CA GLY A 80 -11.33 12.22 -7.76
C GLY A 80 -11.72 13.52 -7.06
N PHE A 81 -10.73 14.37 -6.81
CA PHE A 81 -10.90 15.62 -6.07
C PHE A 81 -9.92 16.68 -6.55
N TRP A 82 -10.20 17.92 -6.14
CA TRP A 82 -9.26 19.02 -6.22
C TRP A 82 -8.63 19.25 -4.85
N ALA A 83 -7.33 19.43 -4.82
CA ALA A 83 -6.64 19.99 -3.67
C ALA A 83 -5.98 21.30 -4.05
N SER A 84 -6.19 22.32 -3.24
CA SER A 84 -5.50 23.59 -3.33
C SER A 84 -4.69 23.82 -2.09
N TYR A 85 -3.45 24.29 -2.25
CA TYR A 85 -2.50 24.49 -1.14
C TYR A 85 -2.37 25.96 -0.74
N HIS A 86 -2.87 26.87 -1.58
CA HIS A 86 -2.89 28.30 -1.31
C HIS A 86 -4.06 28.99 -2.04
N THR A 87 -4.37 30.23 -1.69
CA THR A 87 -5.33 31.03 -2.46
C THR A 87 -4.67 31.54 -3.74
N ALA A 88 -5.21 31.21 -4.92
CA ALA A 88 -4.73 31.80 -6.17
C ALA A 88 -5.00 33.30 -6.16
N SER A 89 -3.94 34.11 -6.12
CA SER A 89 -4.05 35.55 -5.97
C SER A 89 -3.00 36.27 -6.82
N THR A 90 -3.43 37.05 -7.82
CA THR A 90 -2.49 37.84 -8.62
C THR A 90 -1.89 39.00 -7.82
N LYS A 91 -0.70 39.49 -8.21
CA LYS A 91 -0.32 40.85 -7.82
C LYS A 91 -1.26 41.88 -8.49
N PRO A 92 -1.56 43.03 -7.84
CA PRO A 92 -2.45 44.05 -8.43
C PRO A 92 -1.90 44.58 -9.75
N GLN A 93 -2.74 44.63 -10.78
CA GLN A 93 -2.36 45.14 -12.10
C GLN A 93 -3.09 46.43 -12.43
N PRO A 94 -2.40 47.46 -12.94
CA PRO A 94 -3.04 48.71 -13.33
C PRO A 94 -3.96 48.51 -14.55
N LEU A 95 -5.01 49.33 -14.62
CA LEU A 95 -5.89 49.46 -15.77
C LEU A 95 -5.97 50.93 -16.18
N GLN A 96 -5.72 51.21 -17.45
CA GLN A 96 -5.81 52.56 -18.01
C GLN A 96 -7.04 52.73 -18.90
N ALA A 97 -7.87 53.71 -18.55
CA ALA A 97 -9.00 54.13 -19.37
C ALA A 97 -8.55 55.06 -20.50
N ASN A 98 -9.32 55.14 -21.58
CA ASN A 98 -9.08 56.16 -22.60
C ASN A 98 -9.44 57.56 -22.06
N HIS A 99 -8.43 58.41 -21.87
CA HIS A 99 -8.59 59.76 -21.31
C HIS A 99 -9.23 60.79 -22.25
N SER A 100 -9.45 60.43 -23.52
CA SER A 100 -10.07 61.31 -24.53
C SER A 100 -11.61 61.27 -24.52
N GLY A 101 -12.24 60.63 -23.52
CA GLY A 101 -13.70 60.53 -23.41
C GLY A 101 -14.34 59.50 -24.37
N VAL A 102 -13.53 58.66 -24.99
CA VAL A 102 -13.95 57.58 -25.90
C VAL A 102 -14.29 56.33 -25.08
N ILE A 103 -15.19 55.49 -25.60
CA ILE A 103 -15.51 54.18 -25.00
C ILE A 103 -14.24 53.34 -24.93
N THR A 104 -13.97 52.78 -23.75
CA THR A 104 -12.90 51.82 -23.53
C THR A 104 -13.50 50.42 -23.49
N GLU A 105 -13.06 49.52 -24.36
CA GLU A 105 -13.54 48.13 -24.38
C GLU A 105 -12.63 47.24 -23.53
N ILE A 106 -13.22 46.16 -23.02
CA ILE A 106 -12.52 45.05 -22.38
C ILE A 106 -13.01 43.74 -22.96
N ASP A 107 -12.06 42.88 -23.35
CA ASP A 107 -12.27 41.51 -23.80
C ASP A 107 -11.19 40.64 -23.14
N ILE A 108 -11.59 39.83 -22.17
CA ILE A 108 -10.69 38.97 -21.41
C ILE A 108 -11.30 37.57 -21.29
N ILE A 109 -10.45 36.57 -21.11
CA ILE A 109 -10.85 35.22 -20.75
C ILE A 109 -10.30 34.95 -19.35
N ILE A 110 -11.19 34.53 -18.45
CA ILE A 110 -10.81 34.07 -17.11
C ILE A 110 -11.27 32.63 -16.95
N ASN A 111 -10.33 31.72 -16.71
CA ASN A 111 -10.57 30.28 -16.57
C ASN A 111 -11.44 29.71 -17.72
N GLY A 112 -11.17 30.15 -18.95
CA GLY A 112 -11.92 29.78 -20.15
C GLY A 112 -13.30 30.43 -20.32
N VAL A 113 -13.72 31.33 -19.41
CA VAL A 113 -14.96 32.12 -19.55
C VAL A 113 -14.62 33.48 -20.17
N ASN A 114 -15.21 33.77 -21.33
CA ASN A 114 -15.05 35.07 -21.98
C ASN A 114 -15.91 36.14 -21.29
N ILE A 115 -15.29 37.26 -20.90
CA ILE A 115 -15.91 38.41 -20.24
C ILE A 115 -15.66 39.64 -21.11
N LYS A 116 -16.75 40.21 -21.63
CA LYS A 116 -16.72 41.42 -22.46
C LYS A 116 -17.44 42.56 -21.79
N GLY A 117 -16.91 43.76 -21.95
CA GLY A 117 -17.51 44.96 -21.43
C GLY A 117 -17.07 46.21 -22.15
N SER A 118 -17.75 47.30 -21.83
CA SER A 118 -17.37 48.63 -22.28
C SER A 118 -17.55 49.63 -21.15
N TYR A 119 -16.62 50.56 -21.04
CA TYR A 119 -16.63 51.63 -20.07
C TYR A 119 -16.69 52.97 -20.80
N LYS A 120 -17.61 53.83 -20.35
CA LYS A 120 -17.72 55.21 -20.83
C LYS A 120 -17.56 56.15 -19.64
N PRO A 121 -16.56 57.04 -19.64
CA PRO A 121 -16.34 57.93 -18.50
C PRO A 121 -17.48 58.94 -18.35
N ALA A 122 -17.84 59.23 -17.10
CA ALA A 122 -18.82 60.28 -16.80
C ALA A 122 -18.26 61.66 -17.22
N PRO A 123 -19.09 62.58 -17.75
CA PRO A 123 -18.61 63.89 -18.20
C PRO A 123 -17.85 64.70 -17.13
N THR A 124 -18.14 64.44 -15.85
CA THR A 124 -17.56 65.14 -14.70
C THR A 124 -16.11 64.74 -14.37
N ILE A 125 -15.64 63.62 -14.92
CA ILE A 125 -14.29 63.09 -14.65
C ILE A 125 -13.41 63.07 -15.92
N ILE A 126 -13.90 63.55 -17.06
CA ILE A 126 -13.12 63.58 -18.31
C ILE A 126 -11.93 64.52 -18.14
N GLY A 127 -10.72 64.01 -18.39
CA GLY A 127 -9.46 64.73 -18.23
C GLY A 127 -8.80 64.54 -16.86
N ASP A 128 -9.48 63.92 -15.89
CA ASP A 128 -8.88 63.45 -14.64
C ASP A 128 -8.48 61.97 -14.81
N HIS A 129 -7.21 61.75 -15.14
CA HIS A 129 -6.69 60.42 -15.48
C HIS A 129 -6.88 59.42 -14.33
N ASP A 130 -6.64 59.84 -13.09
CA ASP A 130 -6.72 58.97 -11.91
C ASP A 130 -8.17 58.59 -11.61
N ALA A 131 -9.08 59.57 -11.65
CA ALA A 131 -10.51 59.31 -11.45
C ALA A 131 -11.09 58.40 -12.55
N MET A 132 -10.65 58.58 -13.80
CA MET A 132 -11.07 57.75 -14.93
C MET A 132 -10.55 56.31 -14.83
N ASN A 133 -9.27 56.12 -14.49
CA ASN A 133 -8.66 54.81 -14.32
C ASN A 133 -9.31 54.04 -13.15
N LYS A 134 -9.58 54.73 -12.04
CA LYS A 134 -10.28 54.16 -10.89
C LYS A 134 -11.69 53.69 -11.25
N ALA A 135 -12.48 54.53 -11.93
CA ALA A 135 -13.84 54.19 -12.34
C ALA A 135 -13.86 53.04 -13.37
N TYR A 136 -12.91 53.00 -14.31
CA TYR A 136 -12.78 51.89 -15.25
C TYR A 136 -12.46 50.57 -14.52
N THR A 137 -11.50 50.60 -13.59
CA THR A 137 -11.14 49.44 -12.76
C THR A 137 -12.32 48.93 -11.93
N GLU A 138 -13.15 49.83 -11.38
CA GLU A 138 -14.38 49.48 -10.66
C GLU A 138 -15.42 48.78 -11.53
N ASP A 139 -15.63 49.24 -12.76
CA ASP A 139 -16.57 48.61 -13.67
C ASP A 139 -16.06 47.26 -14.19
N VAL A 140 -14.77 47.14 -14.49
CA VAL A 140 -14.13 45.85 -14.82
C VAL A 140 -14.26 44.86 -13.67
N ALA A 141 -13.99 45.29 -12.43
CA ALA A 141 -14.15 44.42 -11.26
C ALA A 141 -15.59 43.93 -11.10
N LYS A 142 -16.61 44.77 -11.34
CA LYS A 142 -18.02 44.34 -11.33
C LYS A 142 -18.33 43.32 -12.43
N LEU A 143 -17.81 43.53 -13.64
CA LEU A 143 -18.01 42.61 -14.76
C LEU A 143 -17.46 41.22 -14.42
N ILE A 144 -16.25 41.16 -13.86
CA ILE A 144 -15.63 39.90 -13.43
C ILE A 144 -16.44 39.27 -12.29
N ASN A 145 -16.82 40.07 -11.29
CA ASN A 145 -17.56 39.57 -10.11
C ASN A 145 -18.97 39.04 -10.45
N ASN A 146 -19.59 39.49 -11.55
CA ASN A 146 -20.84 38.92 -12.03
C ASN A 146 -20.67 37.48 -12.55
N GLU A 147 -19.46 37.10 -12.95
CA GLU A 147 -19.13 35.78 -13.47
C GLU A 147 -18.44 34.88 -12.43
N THR A 148 -18.24 35.33 -11.17
CA THR A 148 -17.65 34.54 -10.09
C THR A 148 -18.36 33.19 -9.87
N GLY A 149 -19.67 33.12 -10.11
CA GLY A 149 -20.42 31.87 -10.02
C GLY A 149 -20.01 30.80 -11.05
N LYS A 150 -19.28 31.18 -12.11
CA LYS A 150 -18.76 30.29 -13.15
C LYS A 150 -17.23 30.14 -13.09
N THR A 151 -16.52 31.21 -12.71
CA THR A 151 -15.05 31.24 -12.69
C THR A 151 -14.45 30.93 -11.32
N GLY A 152 -15.21 31.11 -10.23
CA GLY A 152 -14.66 31.10 -8.86
C GLY A 152 -13.77 32.30 -8.52
N VAL A 153 -13.51 33.20 -9.48
CA VAL A 153 -12.59 34.33 -9.34
C VAL A 153 -13.35 35.57 -8.85
N GLU A 154 -12.85 36.19 -7.79
CA GLU A 154 -13.25 37.50 -7.29
C GLU A 154 -12.23 38.55 -7.73
N ALA A 155 -12.70 39.64 -8.33
CA ALA A 155 -11.92 40.84 -8.61
C ALA A 155 -12.01 41.84 -7.44
N ARG A 156 -10.84 42.27 -6.96
CA ARG A 156 -10.66 43.27 -5.89
C ARG A 156 -9.81 44.42 -6.39
N ILE A 157 -10.00 45.60 -5.81
CA ILE A 157 -9.18 46.78 -6.11
C ILE A 157 -8.22 47.01 -4.95
N VAL A 158 -6.92 46.95 -5.24
CA VAL A 158 -5.85 47.13 -4.26
C VAL A 158 -4.84 48.10 -4.85
N ASN A 159 -4.51 49.18 -4.11
CA ASN A 159 -3.58 50.23 -4.57
C ASN A 159 -3.90 50.79 -5.97
N GLY A 160 -5.20 50.87 -6.32
CA GLY A 160 -5.66 51.36 -7.62
C GLY A 160 -5.59 50.35 -8.77
N GLY A 161 -5.03 49.16 -8.56
CA GLY A 161 -4.97 48.07 -9.54
C GLY A 161 -6.01 46.98 -9.29
N LEU A 162 -6.30 46.21 -10.35
CA LEU A 162 -7.13 45.01 -10.33
C LEU A 162 -6.34 43.83 -9.78
N LYS A 163 -6.84 43.20 -8.73
CA LYS A 163 -6.31 41.99 -8.12
C LYS A 163 -7.34 40.88 -8.24
N LEU A 164 -6.99 39.77 -8.89
CA LEU A 164 -7.85 38.60 -9.02
C LEU A 164 -7.53 37.60 -7.91
N VAL A 165 -8.57 37.04 -7.29
CA VAL A 165 -8.46 36.12 -6.16
C VAL A 165 -9.43 34.96 -6.36
N ASN A 166 -8.93 33.73 -6.38
CA ASN A 166 -9.73 32.51 -6.28
C ASN A 166 -9.29 31.72 -5.04
N LYS A 167 -10.22 31.52 -4.10
CA LYS A 167 -9.97 30.74 -2.89
C LYS A 167 -9.97 29.23 -3.14
N ASN A 168 -10.42 28.78 -4.30
CA ASN A 168 -10.57 27.37 -4.69
C ASN A 168 -11.50 26.53 -3.79
N GLN A 169 -12.24 27.17 -2.87
CA GLN A 169 -13.08 26.53 -1.85
C GLN A 169 -14.48 26.12 -2.36
N SER A 170 -14.81 26.42 -3.61
CA SER A 170 -16.12 26.12 -4.21
C SER A 170 -15.97 25.61 -5.63
N GLY A 171 -17.02 24.99 -6.16
CA GLY A 171 -17.03 24.42 -7.49
C GLY A 171 -16.29 23.09 -7.62
N THR A 172 -16.61 22.36 -8.68
CA THR A 172 -16.09 21.01 -8.95
C THR A 172 -15.49 20.86 -10.35
N GLU A 173 -15.67 21.87 -11.20
CA GLU A 173 -15.20 21.89 -12.59
C GLU A 173 -13.93 22.74 -12.73
N ASP A 174 -13.16 22.47 -13.78
CA ASP A 174 -11.88 23.14 -14.07
C ASP A 174 -12.01 24.68 -14.11
N GLN A 175 -13.11 25.21 -14.65
CA GLN A 175 -13.35 26.66 -14.76
C GLN A 175 -13.42 27.40 -13.41
N MET A 176 -13.68 26.68 -12.32
CA MET A 176 -13.83 27.26 -10.99
C MET A 176 -12.54 27.26 -10.17
N LYS A 177 -11.43 26.79 -10.75
CA LYS A 177 -10.14 26.61 -10.06
C LYS A 177 -9.08 27.54 -10.62
N ASN A 178 -8.14 27.90 -9.76
CA ASN A 178 -7.01 28.75 -10.10
C ASN A 178 -7.45 30.14 -10.61
N VAL A 179 -6.48 30.93 -11.03
CA VAL A 179 -6.71 32.14 -11.82
C VAL A 179 -5.90 32.01 -13.09
N ASP A 180 -6.56 31.91 -14.23
CA ASP A 180 -5.95 31.93 -15.55
C ASP A 180 -6.58 33.08 -16.36
N LEU A 181 -5.85 34.19 -16.44
CA LEU A 181 -6.26 35.40 -17.16
C LEU A 181 -5.53 35.47 -18.50
N GLU A 182 -6.32 35.51 -19.57
CA GLU A 182 -5.88 35.84 -20.93
C GLU A 182 -6.53 37.17 -21.34
N VAL A 183 -5.71 38.12 -21.81
CA VAL A 183 -6.12 39.46 -22.19
C VAL A 183 -6.16 39.56 -23.71
N ILE A 184 -7.37 39.58 -24.28
CA ILE A 184 -7.57 39.76 -25.72
C ILE A 184 -7.45 41.24 -26.08
N SER A 185 -8.13 42.10 -25.31
CA SER A 185 -7.99 43.55 -25.41
C SER A 185 -8.35 44.24 -24.10
N CYS A 186 -7.58 45.25 -23.71
CA CYS A 186 -7.90 46.07 -22.55
C CYS A 186 -7.36 47.50 -22.73
N GLY A 187 -8.21 48.50 -22.53
CA GLY A 187 -7.72 49.87 -22.33
C GLY A 187 -7.02 50.52 -23.52
N PHE A 188 -6.18 51.52 -23.21
CA PHE A 188 -5.30 52.21 -24.15
C PHE A 188 -3.85 51.73 -23.93
N ASP A 189 -3.24 51.10 -24.94
CA ASP A 189 -1.83 50.71 -24.92
C ASP A 189 -0.95 51.89 -25.33
N ASN A 190 -0.18 52.45 -24.39
CA ASN A 190 0.85 53.44 -24.70
C ASN A 190 2.22 52.77 -24.73
N SER A 191 2.64 52.31 -25.90
CA SER A 191 3.88 51.58 -26.15
C SER A 191 5.20 52.35 -25.88
N ALA A 192 5.14 53.52 -25.24
CA ALA A 192 6.29 54.41 -24.97
C ALA A 192 6.80 54.39 -23.52
N THR A 193 6.17 53.64 -22.60
CA THR A 193 6.62 53.53 -21.21
C THR A 193 7.70 52.44 -21.03
N PRO A 194 8.63 52.58 -20.06
CA PRO A 194 9.58 51.54 -19.71
C PRO A 194 8.89 50.18 -19.46
N PRO A 195 9.55 49.05 -19.77
CA PRO A 195 8.98 47.73 -19.51
C PRO A 195 8.63 47.57 -18.02
N GLY A 196 7.36 47.26 -17.72
CA GLY A 196 6.84 47.17 -16.35
C GLY A 196 6.03 48.38 -15.85
N THR A 197 5.93 49.46 -16.63
CA THR A 197 5.13 50.67 -16.31
C THR A 197 3.95 50.92 -17.25
N ASP A 198 3.64 49.98 -18.15
CA ASP A 198 2.68 50.20 -19.24
C ASP A 198 1.21 50.36 -18.84
N GLY A 199 0.87 50.21 -17.56
CA GLY A 199 -0.47 50.52 -17.08
C GLY A 199 -1.58 49.62 -17.64
N THR A 200 -1.22 48.53 -18.31
CA THR A 200 -2.17 47.62 -18.97
C THR A 200 -2.26 46.29 -18.23
N LEU A 201 -3.45 45.68 -18.30
CA LEU A 201 -3.69 44.34 -17.79
C LEU A 201 -2.93 43.33 -18.68
N LYS A 202 -2.26 42.36 -18.06
CA LYS A 202 -1.46 41.34 -18.74
C LYS A 202 -1.95 39.95 -18.41
N ASP A 203 -1.67 39.02 -19.31
CA ASP A 203 -1.89 37.59 -19.10
C ASP A 203 -1.22 37.15 -17.79
N THR A 204 -1.94 36.38 -16.98
CA THR A 204 -1.45 35.94 -15.68
C THR A 204 -2.15 34.66 -15.27
N THR A 205 -1.34 33.64 -15.03
CA THR A 205 -1.78 32.33 -14.57
C THR A 205 -1.19 32.09 -13.17
N VAL A 206 -2.05 31.84 -12.18
CA VAL A 206 -1.70 31.54 -10.80
C VAL A 206 -2.32 30.19 -10.45
N ILE A 207 -1.49 29.15 -10.37
CA ILE A 207 -1.93 27.77 -10.12
C ILE A 207 -1.60 27.41 -8.69
N THR A 208 -2.65 27.15 -7.90
CA THR A 208 -2.55 26.74 -6.50
C THR A 208 -3.46 25.57 -6.19
N ALA A 209 -4.26 25.11 -7.15
CA ALA A 209 -5.17 23.99 -7.07
C ALA A 209 -4.86 22.98 -8.18
N PHE A 210 -4.83 21.72 -7.81
CA PHE A 210 -4.48 20.59 -8.66
C PHE A 210 -5.58 19.55 -8.61
N LYS A 211 -5.77 18.88 -9.74
CA LYS A 211 -6.79 17.85 -9.90
C LYS A 211 -6.15 16.49 -9.78
N TYR A 212 -6.65 15.68 -8.86
CA TYR A 212 -6.24 14.30 -8.64
C TYR A 212 -7.34 13.39 -9.18
N THR A 213 -7.01 12.48 -10.10
CA THR A 213 -7.96 11.57 -10.74
C THR A 213 -7.51 10.13 -10.63
N TYR A 214 -8.42 9.26 -10.23
CA TYR A 214 -8.20 7.84 -10.10
C TYR A 214 -8.09 7.16 -11.46
N SER A 215 -7.12 6.25 -11.58
CA SER A 215 -7.04 5.27 -12.64
C SER A 215 -6.93 3.87 -12.06
N SER A 216 -7.67 2.93 -12.65
CA SER A 216 -7.56 1.50 -12.36
C SER A 216 -6.31 0.85 -12.96
N THR A 217 -5.57 1.58 -13.80
CA THR A 217 -4.27 1.16 -14.31
C THR A 217 -3.20 1.94 -13.58
N ASP A 218 -2.24 1.21 -13.03
CA ASP A 218 -1.10 1.80 -12.35
C ASP A 218 -0.34 2.75 -13.30
N LEU A 219 -0.42 4.04 -12.96
CA LEU A 219 0.15 5.14 -13.74
C LEU A 219 0.68 6.16 -12.73
N PRO A 220 2.01 6.36 -12.66
CA PRO A 220 2.58 7.30 -11.71
C PRO A 220 2.04 8.72 -11.98
N PRO A 221 1.88 9.55 -10.94
CA PRO A 221 1.38 10.91 -11.09
C PRO A 221 2.21 11.74 -12.08
N ASN A 222 1.55 12.30 -13.10
CA ASN A 222 2.21 13.13 -14.10
C ASN A 222 2.29 14.60 -13.65
N HIS A 223 3.52 15.06 -13.38
CA HIS A 223 3.84 16.45 -13.05
C HIS A 223 4.42 17.25 -14.25
N GLY A 224 4.24 16.77 -15.47
CA GLY A 224 4.85 17.34 -16.68
C GLY A 224 4.36 18.75 -17.04
N ALA A 225 3.10 19.10 -16.75
CA ALA A 225 2.58 20.46 -16.86
C ALA A 225 2.04 20.94 -15.50
N ARG A 226 2.20 22.24 -15.21
CA ARG A 226 1.80 22.79 -13.91
C ARG A 226 0.34 22.51 -13.58
N ASP A 227 -0.56 22.58 -14.56
CA ASP A 227 -2.02 22.35 -14.40
C ASP A 227 -2.51 20.99 -14.97
N SER A 228 -1.63 20.00 -15.21
CA SER A 228 -2.08 18.67 -15.65
C SER A 228 -2.81 17.92 -14.53
N ALA A 229 -3.73 17.03 -14.90
CA ALA A 229 -4.31 16.09 -13.94
C ALA A 229 -3.23 15.17 -13.37
N ARG A 230 -3.24 14.95 -12.05
CA ARG A 230 -2.43 13.96 -11.34
C ARG A 230 -3.20 12.64 -11.35
N SER A 231 -2.73 11.66 -12.11
CA SER A 231 -3.29 10.30 -12.07
C SER A 231 -2.83 9.62 -10.78
N PHE A 232 -3.70 8.82 -10.16
CA PHE A 232 -3.33 7.97 -9.03
C PHE A 232 -4.08 6.65 -9.10
N THR A 233 -3.45 5.57 -8.66
CA THR A 233 -4.10 4.28 -8.41
C THR A 233 -4.02 3.94 -6.93
N SER A 234 -2.86 4.17 -6.33
CA SER A 234 -2.54 3.71 -4.99
C SER A 234 -2.59 4.83 -3.94
N THR A 235 -2.55 4.45 -2.66
CA THR A 235 -2.45 5.40 -1.54
C THR A 235 -1.15 6.21 -1.59
N ASP A 236 -0.04 5.58 -2.03
CA ASP A 236 1.24 6.26 -2.21
C ASP A 236 1.19 7.29 -3.34
N ASP A 237 0.56 6.97 -4.46
CA ASP A 237 0.41 7.91 -5.58
C ASP A 237 -0.27 9.21 -5.15
N VAL A 238 -1.35 9.11 -4.36
CA VAL A 238 -2.07 10.28 -3.84
C VAL A 238 -1.16 11.09 -2.93
N ARG A 239 -0.51 10.41 -1.98
CA ARG A 239 0.37 11.01 -0.98
C ARG A 239 1.54 11.75 -1.66
N LYS A 240 2.29 11.06 -2.52
CA LYS A 240 3.42 11.61 -3.30
C LYS A 240 3.01 12.78 -4.18
N ALA A 241 1.90 12.64 -4.91
CA ALA A 241 1.43 13.71 -5.80
C ALA A 241 1.06 14.97 -5.02
N MET A 242 0.39 14.80 -3.87
CA MET A 242 0.03 15.91 -3.00
C MET A 242 1.26 16.62 -2.42
N GLN A 243 2.24 15.84 -1.94
CA GLN A 243 3.51 16.39 -1.45
C GLN A 243 4.25 17.16 -2.55
N THR A 244 4.41 16.56 -3.72
CA THR A 244 5.11 17.16 -4.86
C THR A 244 4.44 18.48 -5.30
N ASP A 245 3.10 18.53 -5.33
CA ASP A 245 2.39 19.74 -5.73
C ASP A 245 2.50 20.87 -4.69
N ALA A 246 2.45 20.53 -3.41
CA ALA A 246 2.63 21.48 -2.32
C ALA A 246 4.05 22.06 -2.30
N ARG A 247 5.07 21.23 -2.55
CA ARG A 247 6.49 21.63 -2.58
C ARG A 247 6.87 22.42 -3.83
N LEU A 248 6.50 21.94 -5.02
CA LEU A 248 7.19 22.36 -6.26
C LEU A 248 6.31 23.09 -7.28
N TYR A 249 4.98 22.89 -7.24
CA TYR A 249 4.10 23.36 -8.32
C TYR A 249 3.15 24.48 -7.91
N THR A 250 2.92 24.68 -6.62
CA THR A 250 2.01 25.72 -6.09
C THR A 250 2.57 27.13 -6.31
N ASP A 251 1.72 28.08 -6.68
CA ASP A 251 2.06 29.51 -6.79
C ASP A 251 1.70 30.27 -5.51
N TYR A 252 2.63 30.31 -4.56
CA TYR A 252 2.41 31.05 -3.31
C TYR A 252 2.48 32.57 -3.52
N GLU A 253 3.26 33.02 -4.50
CA GLU A 253 3.52 34.45 -4.71
C GLU A 253 2.55 35.15 -5.65
N GLY A 254 2.03 34.46 -6.65
CA GLY A 254 1.15 35.02 -7.68
C GLY A 254 1.82 36.07 -8.57
N ILE A 255 3.13 35.92 -8.79
CA ILE A 255 3.96 36.79 -9.64
C ILE A 255 4.03 36.18 -11.04
N ARG A 256 3.79 37.00 -12.06
CA ARG A 256 3.92 36.57 -13.47
C ARG A 256 5.39 36.59 -13.94
N VAL A 257 5.72 35.75 -14.90
CA VAL A 257 6.97 35.86 -15.66
C VAL A 257 7.05 37.22 -16.36
N GLY A 258 8.21 37.87 -16.29
CA GLY A 258 8.42 39.22 -16.84
C GLY A 258 7.84 40.35 -15.97
N ALA A 259 7.42 40.07 -14.73
CA ALA A 259 7.17 41.13 -13.76
C ALA A 259 8.51 41.77 -13.32
N PRO A 260 8.58 43.10 -13.14
CA PRO A 260 9.79 43.75 -12.64
C PRO A 260 10.04 43.35 -11.17
N ILE A 261 11.30 43.11 -10.83
CA ILE A 261 11.73 42.92 -9.44
C ILE A 261 11.76 44.29 -8.78
N LEU A 262 11.11 44.44 -7.62
CA LEU A 262 11.01 45.70 -6.90
C LEU A 262 11.81 45.66 -5.59
N ASP A 263 12.39 46.79 -5.21
CA ASP A 263 13.02 46.97 -3.90
C ASP A 263 12.00 47.21 -2.79
N GLU A 264 12.47 47.34 -1.54
CA GLU A 264 11.64 47.61 -0.35
C GLU A 264 10.81 48.91 -0.45
N ASN A 265 11.16 49.81 -1.37
CA ASN A 265 10.46 51.07 -1.63
C ASN A 265 9.56 51.00 -2.87
N GLY A 266 9.43 49.83 -3.50
CA GLY A 266 8.59 49.61 -4.69
C GLY A 266 9.20 50.11 -6.00
N SER A 267 10.51 50.40 -6.04
CA SER A 267 11.22 50.83 -7.24
C SER A 267 11.86 49.63 -7.97
N PRO A 268 11.96 49.62 -9.31
CA PRO A 268 12.60 48.51 -10.01
C PRO A 268 14.06 48.33 -9.61
N VAL A 269 14.43 47.10 -9.25
CA VAL A 269 15.82 46.70 -9.01
C VAL A 269 16.55 46.73 -10.35
N LEU A 270 17.66 47.44 -10.40
CA LEU A 270 18.47 47.61 -11.62
C LEU A 270 19.65 46.63 -11.65
N ASP A 271 19.97 46.12 -12.83
CA ASP A 271 21.16 45.32 -13.08
C ASP A 271 22.44 46.20 -13.10
N ALA A 272 23.60 45.56 -13.26
CA ALA A 272 24.89 46.26 -13.30
C ALA A 272 25.02 47.28 -14.46
N ASN A 273 24.12 47.21 -15.45
CA ASN A 273 24.05 48.11 -16.60
C ASN A 273 22.96 49.20 -16.43
N GLY A 274 22.28 49.26 -15.29
CA GLY A 274 21.20 50.22 -15.01
C GLY A 274 19.86 49.86 -15.64
N SER A 275 19.66 48.63 -16.13
CA SER A 275 18.39 48.14 -16.68
C SER A 275 17.54 47.45 -15.61
N ALA A 276 16.23 47.60 -15.65
CA ALA A 276 15.34 46.90 -14.71
C ALA A 276 15.49 45.38 -14.84
N THR A 277 15.50 44.69 -13.70
CA THR A 277 15.51 43.24 -13.60
C THR A 277 14.08 42.70 -13.55
N PHE A 278 13.90 41.48 -14.07
CA PHE A 278 12.59 40.85 -14.21
C PHE A 278 12.62 39.41 -13.71
N TYR A 279 11.49 38.96 -13.17
CA TYR A 279 11.30 37.57 -12.80
C TYR A 279 11.28 36.67 -14.04
N ASP A 280 12.20 35.72 -14.11
CA ASP A 280 12.17 34.63 -15.08
C ASP A 280 11.49 33.37 -14.47
N SER A 281 11.27 32.36 -15.31
CA SER A 281 10.60 31.12 -14.87
C SER A 281 11.39 30.35 -13.81
N ILE A 282 12.72 30.49 -13.76
CA ILE A 282 13.57 29.75 -12.82
C ILE A 282 13.50 30.41 -11.45
N THR A 283 13.61 31.74 -11.41
CA THR A 283 13.55 32.55 -10.19
C THR A 283 12.18 32.40 -9.52
N LEU A 284 11.10 32.39 -10.30
CA LEU A 284 9.76 32.14 -9.77
C LEU A 284 9.54 30.72 -9.30
N LYS A 285 10.19 29.73 -9.91
CA LYS A 285 10.12 28.36 -9.44
C LYS A 285 10.73 28.25 -8.05
N ASN A 286 11.93 28.82 -7.85
CA ASN A 286 12.62 28.79 -6.57
C ASN A 286 11.88 29.59 -5.48
N LEU A 287 11.32 30.75 -5.82
CA LEU A 287 10.56 31.57 -4.87
C LEU A 287 9.24 30.93 -4.41
N ASN A 288 8.68 30.02 -5.21
CA ASN A 288 7.43 29.34 -4.92
C ASN A 288 7.63 27.94 -4.32
N ARG A 289 8.85 27.60 -3.89
CA ARG A 289 9.06 26.35 -3.19
C ARG A 289 8.47 26.39 -1.78
N ASN A 290 8.22 25.21 -1.23
CA ASN A 290 7.78 25.01 0.15
C ASN A 290 8.18 23.59 0.58
N ASP A 291 9.47 23.43 0.77
CA ASP A 291 10.23 22.19 0.67
C ASP A 291 9.99 21.32 1.92
N GLY A 292 9.75 21.97 3.06
CA GLY A 292 9.40 21.33 4.33
C GLY A 292 8.08 20.56 4.33
N VAL A 293 7.17 20.74 3.36
CA VAL A 293 5.86 20.04 3.38
C VAL A 293 6.03 18.52 3.34
N GLU A 294 5.36 17.81 4.23
CA GLU A 294 5.32 16.35 4.22
C GLU A 294 3.88 15.87 4.10
N VAL A 295 3.68 14.81 3.31
CA VAL A 295 2.41 14.08 3.24
C VAL A 295 2.67 12.62 3.55
N THR A 296 1.98 12.10 4.56
CA THR A 296 2.15 10.73 5.08
C THR A 296 0.79 10.04 5.25
N VAL A 297 0.79 8.74 5.51
CA VAL A 297 -0.37 8.00 6.01
C VAL A 297 -0.05 7.46 7.40
N ASN A 298 -0.83 7.84 8.41
CA ASN A 298 -0.58 7.40 9.77
C ASN A 298 -1.12 5.99 10.05
N LYS A 299 -0.74 5.42 11.21
CA LYS A 299 -1.21 4.10 11.69
C LYS A 299 -2.73 3.95 11.87
N ASP A 300 -3.47 5.05 11.93
CA ASP A 300 -4.93 5.05 12.03
C ASP A 300 -5.59 5.10 10.64
N GLY A 301 -4.80 5.01 9.56
CA GLY A 301 -5.25 5.02 8.18
C GLY A 301 -5.68 6.40 7.69
N LYS A 302 -5.02 7.48 8.15
CA LYS A 302 -5.32 8.86 7.75
C LYS A 302 -4.19 9.44 6.94
N PHE A 303 -4.50 10.06 5.81
CA PHE A 303 -3.59 10.99 5.16
C PHE A 303 -3.31 12.15 6.11
N GLN A 304 -2.04 12.50 6.28
CA GLN A 304 -1.60 13.63 7.08
C GLN A 304 -0.79 14.59 6.22
N ILE A 305 -0.95 15.88 6.48
CA ILE A 305 -0.14 16.94 5.89
C ILE A 305 0.43 17.78 7.02
N THR A 306 1.75 17.90 7.05
CA THR A 306 2.52 18.74 7.96
C THR A 306 3.27 19.79 7.14
N ASN A 307 3.58 20.93 7.77
CA ASN A 307 4.40 21.98 7.18
C ASN A 307 5.49 22.38 8.19
N PRO A 308 6.46 21.49 8.48
CA PRO A 308 7.68 21.82 9.21
C PRO A 308 8.31 23.12 8.71
N SER A 309 9.03 23.83 9.59
CA SER A 309 9.91 24.92 9.14
C SER A 309 11.24 24.35 8.71
N GLY A 310 11.78 24.92 7.64
CA GLY A 310 13.03 24.51 7.01
C GLY A 310 12.83 23.40 5.98
N ASP A 311 13.93 23.13 5.27
CA ASP A 311 13.96 22.18 4.17
C ASP A 311 13.77 20.72 4.63
N ALA A 312 13.13 19.93 3.78
CA ALA A 312 13.05 18.49 3.98
C ALA A 312 14.38 17.85 3.60
N PHE A 313 14.96 17.04 4.50
CA PHE A 313 16.18 16.29 4.22
C PHE A 313 15.88 15.10 3.28
N ASN A 314 15.53 15.33 2.01
CA ASN A 314 15.38 14.24 1.04
C ASN A 314 15.54 14.65 -0.43
N GLU A 315 15.94 13.69 -1.28
CA GLU A 315 16.18 13.90 -2.74
C GLU A 315 14.93 14.39 -3.53
N ASP A 316 13.76 14.41 -2.91
CA ASP A 316 12.46 14.76 -3.49
C ASP A 316 12.10 16.27 -3.35
N ASP A 317 12.92 17.07 -2.66
CA ASP A 317 12.83 18.55 -2.59
C ASP A 317 13.22 19.25 -3.93
N GLY A 318 13.83 18.48 -4.85
CA GLY A 318 14.32 18.98 -6.12
C GLY A 318 15.54 19.90 -5.99
N ASP A 319 16.19 19.90 -4.84
CA ASP A 319 17.44 20.60 -4.63
C ASP A 319 18.57 19.97 -5.44
N ILE A 320 19.49 20.85 -5.79
CA ILE A 320 20.65 20.58 -6.64
C ILE A 320 21.76 19.87 -5.87
N PHE A 321 21.65 19.81 -4.54
CA PHE A 321 22.52 19.05 -3.67
C PHE A 321 21.92 17.65 -3.42
N ASP A 322 21.59 16.92 -4.50
CA ASP A 322 21.20 15.51 -4.37
C ASP A 322 22.41 14.70 -3.89
N GLY A 323 22.27 14.14 -2.70
CA GLY A 323 23.33 13.50 -1.93
C GLY A 323 23.44 12.00 -2.21
N THR A 324 23.58 11.60 -3.47
CA THR A 324 23.78 10.17 -3.81
C THR A 324 25.17 9.61 -3.42
N SER A 325 26.02 10.39 -2.76
CA SER A 325 27.25 9.93 -2.12
C SER A 325 27.77 11.00 -1.14
N ASN A 326 28.75 10.65 -0.29
CA ASN A 326 29.55 11.59 0.52
C ASN A 326 30.32 12.67 -0.30
N ALA A 327 29.91 12.91 -1.54
CA ALA A 327 30.43 13.85 -2.49
C ALA A 327 29.29 14.60 -3.21
N ILE A 328 29.40 15.93 -3.27
CA ILE A 328 28.56 16.78 -4.12
C ILE A 328 28.90 16.45 -5.58
N LEU A 329 27.93 15.94 -6.33
CA LEU A 329 28.04 15.67 -7.75
C LEU A 329 27.66 16.93 -8.52
N ILE A 330 28.64 17.74 -8.91
CA ILE A 330 28.37 18.97 -9.69
C ILE A 330 27.97 18.55 -11.12
N LYS A 331 26.66 18.45 -11.37
CA LYS A 331 26.07 18.07 -12.67
C LYS A 331 26.15 19.19 -13.74
N LYS A 332 26.67 20.37 -13.39
CA LYS A 332 26.71 21.58 -14.22
C LYS A 332 28.13 22.12 -14.45
N THR A 333 28.32 22.98 -15.45
CA THR A 333 29.60 23.63 -15.76
C THR A 333 29.99 24.66 -14.69
N GLY A 334 31.27 25.03 -14.62
CA GLY A 334 31.78 25.99 -13.61
C GLY A 334 31.11 27.38 -13.63
N ALA A 335 30.55 27.81 -14.76
CA ALA A 335 29.79 29.06 -14.86
C ALA A 335 28.39 28.93 -14.24
N GLU A 336 27.72 27.80 -14.48
CA GLU A 336 26.39 27.50 -13.94
C GLU A 336 26.45 27.30 -12.42
N PHE A 337 27.48 26.62 -11.90
CA PHE A 337 27.69 26.45 -10.45
C PHE A 337 27.89 27.79 -9.72
N ASN A 338 28.55 28.75 -10.37
CA ASN A 338 28.76 30.08 -9.78
C ASN A 338 27.53 30.99 -9.83
N GLU A 339 26.73 30.94 -10.90
CA GLU A 339 25.41 31.59 -10.94
C GLU A 339 24.48 31.03 -9.86
N MET A 340 24.64 29.75 -9.49
CA MET A 340 23.85 29.08 -8.45
C MET A 340 24.26 29.51 -7.05
N LEU A 341 25.56 29.55 -6.73
CA LEU A 341 26.05 30.08 -5.44
C LEU A 341 25.65 31.55 -5.23
N GLN A 342 25.65 32.36 -6.30
CA GLN A 342 25.20 33.75 -6.24
C GLN A 342 23.70 33.88 -5.97
N LYS A 343 22.88 32.92 -6.40
CA LYS A 343 21.43 32.88 -6.10
C LYS A 343 21.15 32.54 -4.65
N GLU A 344 22.00 31.72 -4.02
CA GLU A 344 21.98 31.42 -2.57
C GLU A 344 22.65 32.50 -1.71
N GLY A 345 22.99 33.67 -2.27
CA GLY A 345 23.62 34.77 -1.54
C GLY A 345 25.13 34.59 -1.24
N ILE A 346 25.75 33.51 -1.74
CA ILE A 346 27.18 33.24 -1.63
C ILE A 346 27.90 33.85 -2.84
N VAL A 347 28.35 35.10 -2.70
CA VAL A 347 29.06 35.81 -3.77
C VAL A 347 30.57 35.65 -3.60
N PHE A 348 31.19 34.80 -4.42
CA PHE A 348 32.64 34.86 -4.67
C PHE A 348 32.88 35.85 -5.82
N GLY A 349 33.58 36.95 -5.56
CA GLY A 349 34.03 37.86 -6.62
C GLY A 349 35.01 37.14 -7.56
N ALA A 350 35.13 37.61 -8.81
CA ALA A 350 36.12 37.08 -9.74
C ALA A 350 37.53 37.14 -9.11
N GLY A 351 38.25 36.02 -9.07
CA GLY A 351 39.58 35.90 -8.45
C GLY A 351 39.58 35.77 -6.91
N THR A 352 38.45 35.45 -6.28
CA THR A 352 38.42 35.19 -4.82
C THR A 352 39.10 33.86 -4.50
N GLU A 353 40.23 33.91 -3.80
CA GLU A 353 40.84 32.71 -3.20
C GLU A 353 39.97 32.22 -2.04
N LEU A 354 39.80 30.90 -1.90
CA LEU A 354 39.13 30.31 -0.74
C LEU A 354 39.85 30.77 0.55
N PRO A 355 39.12 31.17 1.62
CA PRO A 355 39.73 31.57 2.87
C PRO A 355 40.72 30.51 3.38
N ALA A 356 41.84 30.95 3.98
CA ALA A 356 42.85 30.06 4.50
C ALA A 356 42.23 29.01 5.47
N GLY A 357 42.29 27.73 5.09
CA GLY A 357 41.72 26.60 5.84
C GLY A 357 40.56 25.87 5.16
N TRP A 358 40.10 26.32 3.99
CA TRP A 358 39.10 25.64 3.17
C TRP A 358 39.78 24.73 2.13
N TRP A 359 39.32 23.49 2.00
CA TRP A 359 39.90 22.48 1.10
C TRP A 359 38.79 21.81 0.29
N ILE A 360 39.09 21.51 -0.98
CA ILE A 360 38.21 20.76 -1.89
C ILE A 360 38.95 19.48 -2.24
N TYR A 361 38.28 18.33 -2.12
CA TYR A 361 38.87 17.01 -2.35
C TYR A 361 38.18 16.31 -3.52
N ASP A 362 38.93 15.52 -4.30
CA ASP A 362 38.36 14.63 -5.31
C ASP A 362 37.72 13.37 -4.70
N LYS A 363 37.12 12.51 -5.53
CA LYS A 363 36.49 11.23 -5.13
C LYS A 363 37.44 10.25 -4.43
N ASP A 364 38.75 10.45 -4.55
CA ASP A 364 39.79 9.60 -3.97
C ASP A 364 40.42 10.25 -2.72
N GLY A 365 39.87 11.37 -2.24
CA GLY A 365 40.32 12.08 -1.05
C GLY A 365 41.60 12.91 -1.25
N ASN A 366 42.02 13.15 -2.49
CA ASN A 366 43.17 13.99 -2.77
C ASN A 366 42.75 15.46 -2.81
N PRO A 367 43.51 16.38 -2.18
CA PRO A 367 43.21 17.80 -2.24
C PRO A 367 43.39 18.31 -3.68
N LEU A 368 42.32 18.89 -4.24
CA LEU A 368 42.35 19.55 -5.54
C LEU A 368 43.09 20.90 -5.38
N ASN A 369 44.40 20.88 -5.67
CA ASN A 369 45.32 22.01 -5.52
C ASN A 369 45.18 23.10 -6.61
N SER A 370 43.96 23.44 -7.00
CA SER A 370 43.71 24.51 -7.97
C SER A 370 42.78 25.55 -7.35
N THR A 371 43.25 26.79 -7.32
CA THR A 371 42.42 27.99 -7.25
C THR A 371 41.24 27.78 -8.21
N ILE A 372 40.02 27.69 -7.68
CA ILE A 372 38.84 27.68 -8.56
C ILE A 372 38.73 29.10 -9.10
N ASP A 373 39.33 29.32 -10.26
CA ASP A 373 39.17 30.59 -10.97
C ASP A 373 37.77 30.58 -11.58
N ILE A 374 36.83 31.11 -10.80
CA ILE A 374 35.46 31.36 -11.18
C ILE A 374 35.50 32.42 -12.29
N GLY A 375 35.58 31.95 -13.53
CA GLY A 375 35.81 32.78 -14.72
C GLY A 375 36.81 32.19 -15.73
N GLY A 376 37.47 31.06 -15.43
CA GLY A 376 38.47 30.50 -16.35
C GLY A 376 38.75 29.00 -16.24
N THR A 377 38.31 28.29 -15.20
CA THR A 377 38.55 26.84 -15.08
C THR A 377 37.27 26.04 -15.31
N THR A 378 37.29 25.18 -16.32
CA THR A 378 36.17 24.29 -16.65
C THR A 378 36.07 23.18 -15.60
N ILE A 379 35.10 23.26 -14.69
CA ILE A 379 34.59 22.07 -14.01
C ILE A 379 33.85 21.27 -15.09
N THR A 380 34.43 20.16 -15.52
CA THR A 380 33.77 19.23 -16.45
C THR A 380 32.71 18.43 -15.70
N LYS A 381 31.54 18.28 -16.33
CA LYS A 381 30.42 17.42 -15.89
C LYS A 381 30.94 16.07 -15.36
N GLY A 382 30.61 15.74 -14.11
CA GLY A 382 31.03 14.50 -13.45
C GLY A 382 32.22 14.62 -12.48
N SER A 383 32.54 15.83 -12.02
CA SER A 383 33.52 16.04 -10.95
C SER A 383 32.85 15.95 -9.58
N TYR A 384 33.46 15.22 -8.65
CA TYR A 384 32.95 14.93 -7.29
C TYR A 384 33.69 15.80 -6.26
N VAL A 385 32.99 16.32 -5.25
CA VAL A 385 33.59 17.08 -4.12
C VAL A 385 33.17 16.51 -2.78
N HIS A 386 34.12 15.99 -1.98
CA HIS A 386 33.86 15.45 -0.63
C HIS A 386 34.02 16.46 0.51
N TYR A 387 33.21 16.31 1.57
CA TYR A 387 33.45 16.93 2.88
C TYR A 387 34.38 16.06 3.74
N VAL A 388 35.34 16.68 4.46
CA VAL A 388 36.17 15.99 5.47
C VAL A 388 36.16 16.80 6.76
N ALA A 389 35.74 16.19 7.87
CA ALA A 389 35.86 16.79 9.20
C ALA A 389 37.34 17.08 9.54
N PRO A 390 37.64 18.16 10.30
CA PRO A 390 39.02 18.60 10.51
C PRO A 390 39.85 17.52 11.23
N PRO A 391 41.11 17.29 10.82
CA PRO A 391 41.99 16.41 11.57
C PRO A 391 42.26 17.00 12.97
N THR A 392 42.24 16.14 13.99
CA THR A 392 42.40 16.48 15.42
C THR A 392 43.82 16.96 15.80
N THR A 393 44.71 17.15 14.84
CA THR A 393 46.07 17.66 15.04
C THR A 393 46.46 18.65 13.96
N PRO A 394 46.95 19.86 14.30
CA PRO A 394 47.34 20.86 13.32
C PRO A 394 48.58 20.42 12.54
N PRO A 395 48.68 20.69 11.22
CA PRO A 395 49.89 20.43 10.46
C PRO A 395 51.06 21.30 10.94
N ALA A 396 52.23 20.70 11.08
CA ALA A 396 53.45 21.37 11.48
C ALA A 396 54.05 22.18 10.32
N THR A 397 53.63 23.45 10.16
CA THR A 397 54.48 24.66 9.92
C THR A 397 53.62 25.82 9.38
N PRO A 398 53.74 27.06 9.90
CA PRO A 398 52.98 28.21 9.40
C PRO A 398 53.77 28.98 8.32
N PRO A 399 53.13 29.46 7.23
CA PRO A 399 53.65 30.57 6.47
C PRO A 399 53.41 31.89 7.22
N ALA A 400 54.28 32.86 6.98
CA ALA A 400 54.39 34.12 7.73
C ALA A 400 53.11 34.97 7.77
N THR A 401 52.87 35.58 8.94
CA THR A 401 51.77 36.47 9.29
C THR A 401 51.77 37.79 8.51
N PRO A 402 50.59 38.34 8.18
CA PRO A 402 50.31 39.74 8.46
C PRO A 402 49.12 39.90 9.43
N ALA A 403 49.06 41.08 10.06
CA ALA A 403 48.30 41.52 11.25
C ALA A 403 46.89 40.93 11.52
N PRO A 404 46.42 40.92 12.79
CA PRO A 404 45.12 40.36 13.15
C PRO A 404 43.99 41.29 12.69
N THR A 405 43.31 40.90 11.62
CA THR A 405 41.95 41.36 11.26
C THR A 405 40.96 40.64 12.19
N PRO A 406 39.80 41.22 12.57
CA PRO A 406 38.87 40.59 13.51
C PRO A 406 38.51 39.19 13.00
N ALA A 407 38.43 38.22 13.92
CA ALA A 407 38.04 36.85 13.58
C ALA A 407 36.75 36.88 12.77
N ALA A 408 36.84 36.56 11.48
CA ALA A 408 35.68 36.28 10.67
C ALA A 408 34.96 35.10 11.33
N GLU A 409 33.68 35.29 11.59
CA GLU A 409 32.79 34.24 12.05
C GLU A 409 32.88 33.09 11.04
N LYS A 410 33.34 31.92 11.50
CA LYS A 410 33.39 30.72 10.67
C LYS A 410 31.96 30.34 10.32
N VAL A 411 31.59 30.47 9.05
CA VAL A 411 30.38 29.84 8.53
C VAL A 411 30.75 28.40 8.18
N GLU A 412 30.31 27.45 9.00
CA GLU A 412 30.28 26.03 8.62
C GLU A 412 29.08 25.82 7.71
N LEU A 413 29.31 25.47 6.45
CA LEU A 413 28.27 24.91 5.58
C LEU A 413 28.12 23.45 6.01
N LYS A 414 27.14 23.13 6.87
CA LYS A 414 26.74 21.72 7.02
C LYS A 414 25.93 21.35 5.77
N LEU A 415 26.13 20.14 5.24
CA LEU A 415 25.16 19.58 4.30
C LEU A 415 23.79 19.54 5.01
N GLY A 416 22.77 20.10 4.38
CA GLY A 416 21.42 20.22 4.97
C GLY A 416 21.29 21.27 6.09
N THR A 417 22.20 22.27 6.19
CA THR A 417 21.83 23.51 6.91
C THR A 417 21.17 24.49 5.97
N ASP A 418 19.91 24.76 6.27
CA ASP A 418 19.14 25.96 5.95
C ASP A 418 20.04 27.18 5.71
N PHE A 419 20.11 27.67 4.48
CA PHE A 419 20.68 29.00 4.22
C PHE A 419 19.66 30.10 4.46
N LYS A 420 18.36 29.81 4.40
CA LYS A 420 17.27 30.76 4.62
C LYS A 420 15.93 30.05 4.87
N GLY A 421 15.28 30.31 6.01
CA GLY A 421 13.82 30.19 6.16
C GLY A 421 13.02 31.19 5.29
N GLU A 422 13.44 31.39 4.03
CA GLU A 422 12.81 32.28 3.04
C GLU A 422 11.91 31.55 2.04
N ASP A 423 11.99 30.21 1.92
CA ASP A 423 11.12 29.36 1.11
C ASP A 423 10.00 28.64 1.90
N ASP A 424 9.99 28.79 3.23
CA ASP A 424 8.88 28.36 4.08
C ASP A 424 7.58 29.14 3.76
N GLN A 425 6.58 28.47 3.19
CA GLN A 425 5.30 29.10 2.82
C GLN A 425 4.16 28.70 3.76
N ASP A 426 3.35 29.68 4.17
CA ASP A 426 2.08 29.42 4.85
C ASP A 426 1.07 28.82 3.85
N MET A 427 0.51 27.66 4.21
CA MET A 427 -0.46 26.96 3.38
C MET A 427 -1.90 27.25 3.81
N PHE A 428 -2.79 27.28 2.83
CA PHE A 428 -4.23 27.19 3.07
C PHE A 428 -4.79 26.08 2.20
N ILE A 429 -5.12 24.95 2.84
CA ILE A 429 -5.61 23.78 2.14
C ILE A 429 -7.10 23.95 1.87
N ALA A 430 -7.51 23.81 0.61
CA ALA A 430 -8.92 23.71 0.22
C ALA A 430 -9.13 22.45 -0.62
N ILE A 431 -10.09 21.63 -0.22
CA ILE A 431 -10.48 20.42 -0.93
C ILE A 431 -11.88 20.60 -1.48
N THR A 432 -12.10 20.25 -2.74
CA THR A 432 -13.44 20.16 -3.33
C THR A 432 -13.57 18.90 -4.16
N ALA A 433 -14.78 18.38 -4.31
CA ALA A 433 -15.04 17.28 -5.24
C ALA A 433 -14.63 17.63 -6.68
N TYR A 434 -14.28 16.63 -7.47
CA TYR A 434 -14.10 16.78 -8.92
C TYR A 434 -15.34 16.28 -9.67
N SER A 435 -15.73 17.00 -10.72
CA SER A 435 -16.70 16.53 -11.70
C SER A 435 -16.35 17.02 -13.10
N ASN A 436 -16.68 16.21 -14.09
CA ASN A 436 -16.66 16.62 -15.48
C ASN A 436 -17.84 15.96 -16.19
N ILE A 437 -18.98 16.66 -16.19
CA ILE A 437 -20.24 16.16 -16.73
C ILE A 437 -20.13 15.88 -18.23
N LYS A 438 -19.32 16.66 -18.96
CA LYS A 438 -19.08 16.47 -20.40
C LYS A 438 -18.43 15.12 -20.69
N ASN A 439 -17.57 14.65 -19.80
CA ASN A 439 -16.89 13.36 -19.89
C ASN A 439 -17.57 12.26 -19.06
N GLY A 440 -18.76 12.50 -18.51
CA GLY A 440 -19.50 11.53 -17.69
C GLY A 440 -18.92 11.27 -16.30
N ILE A 441 -18.00 12.11 -15.82
CA ILE A 441 -17.37 11.99 -14.51
C ILE A 441 -18.23 12.71 -13.47
N ASN A 442 -18.85 11.93 -12.58
CA ASN A 442 -19.64 12.42 -11.45
C ASN A 442 -18.80 12.48 -10.17
N ILE A 443 -19.25 13.30 -9.21
CA ILE A 443 -18.63 13.44 -7.89
C ILE A 443 -18.60 12.12 -7.15
N ASN A 444 -17.44 11.75 -6.60
CA ASN A 444 -17.33 10.72 -5.58
C ASN A 444 -17.48 11.37 -4.18
N SER A 445 -18.66 11.21 -3.58
CA SER A 445 -18.97 11.86 -2.29
C SER A 445 -18.21 11.21 -1.13
N SER A 446 -17.93 9.91 -1.18
CA SER A 446 -17.22 9.18 -0.14
C SER A 446 -15.77 9.66 -0.03
N LEU A 447 -15.04 9.65 -1.15
CA LEU A 447 -13.67 10.18 -1.24
C LEU A 447 -13.61 11.66 -0.84
N PHE A 448 -14.52 12.48 -1.37
CA PHE A 448 -14.58 13.89 -1.00
C PHE A 448 -14.76 14.07 0.50
N SER A 449 -15.65 13.31 1.14
CA SER A 449 -15.92 13.43 2.57
C SER A 449 -14.73 13.03 3.46
N ILE A 450 -13.82 12.20 2.94
CA ILE A 450 -12.58 11.78 3.62
C ILE A 450 -11.55 12.91 3.51
N MET A 451 -11.29 13.36 2.27
CA MET A 451 -10.25 14.35 1.99
C MET A 451 -10.63 15.77 2.45
N ASP A 452 -11.91 16.14 2.45
CA ASP A 452 -12.39 17.48 2.85
C ASP A 452 -11.99 17.90 4.27
N THR A 453 -11.67 16.95 5.14
CA THR A 453 -11.19 17.22 6.50
C THR A 453 -9.76 17.76 6.56
N LEU A 454 -8.98 17.64 5.49
CA LEU A 454 -7.65 18.23 5.35
C LEU A 454 -7.67 19.76 5.24
N LYS A 455 -8.84 20.38 4.98
CA LYS A 455 -8.93 21.81 4.71
C LYS A 455 -8.57 22.70 5.91
N GLY A 456 -8.11 23.90 5.60
CA GLY A 456 -7.81 24.97 6.54
C GLY A 456 -6.36 25.44 6.46
N GLY A 457 -6.04 26.47 7.24
CA GLY A 457 -4.68 26.99 7.33
C GLY A 457 -3.73 25.99 8.01
N LEU A 458 -2.52 25.90 7.48
CA LEU A 458 -1.39 25.15 8.00
C LEU A 458 -0.15 26.03 7.84
N LYS A 459 0.38 26.54 8.96
CA LYS A 459 1.49 27.49 8.92
C LYS A 459 2.82 26.75 8.90
N SER A 460 3.87 27.39 8.40
CA SER A 460 5.22 26.83 8.57
C SER A 460 5.55 26.71 10.07
N GLY A 461 6.09 25.57 10.46
CA GLY A 461 6.52 25.24 11.82
C GLY A 461 5.41 24.82 12.78
N ASP A 462 4.13 24.82 12.37
CA ASP A 462 3.00 24.57 13.26
C ASP A 462 1.86 23.76 12.61
N GLY A 463 1.53 22.63 13.23
CA GLY A 463 0.26 21.91 13.05
C GLY A 463 0.31 20.69 12.12
N VAL A 464 -0.80 19.95 12.11
CA VAL A 464 -1.04 18.81 11.23
C VAL A 464 -2.47 18.87 10.74
N LYS A 465 -2.69 18.53 9.48
CA LYS A 465 -4.02 18.28 8.91
C LYS A 465 -4.17 16.80 8.66
N THR A 466 -5.32 16.23 9.00
CA THR A 466 -5.56 14.79 8.83
C THR A 466 -6.87 14.56 8.09
N SER A 467 -6.89 13.57 7.20
CA SER A 467 -8.12 13.06 6.60
C SER A 467 -8.97 12.33 7.65
N LYS A 468 -10.16 11.88 7.24
CA LYS A 468 -10.85 10.80 7.97
C LYS A 468 -10.09 9.50 7.80
N ASP A 469 -10.36 8.57 8.72
CA ASP A 469 -9.88 7.19 8.68
C ASP A 469 -10.31 6.51 7.37
N VAL A 470 -9.36 5.85 6.72
CA VAL A 470 -9.53 5.01 5.55
C VAL A 470 -9.18 3.58 5.93
N TYR A 471 -9.98 2.64 5.45
CA TYR A 471 -9.89 1.24 5.85
C TYR A 471 -9.77 0.32 4.63
N ALA A 472 -9.12 -0.82 4.84
CA ALA A 472 -9.13 -1.96 3.94
C ALA A 472 -9.98 -3.10 4.52
N ALA A 473 -10.63 -3.88 3.65
CA ALA A 473 -11.34 -5.07 4.06
C ALA A 473 -10.37 -6.06 4.72
N SER A 474 -10.75 -6.62 5.87
CA SER A 474 -9.90 -7.57 6.57
C SER A 474 -10.65 -8.81 7.06
N SER A 475 -9.91 -9.88 7.30
CA SER A 475 -10.40 -11.12 7.89
C SER A 475 -9.26 -11.82 8.59
N GLY A 476 -9.55 -12.74 9.51
CA GLY A 476 -8.50 -13.60 10.00
C GLY A 476 -8.99 -14.87 10.67
N ALA A 477 -8.09 -15.85 10.74
CA ALA A 477 -8.36 -17.19 11.23
C ALA A 477 -7.18 -17.71 12.04
N GLY A 478 -7.44 -18.41 13.15
CA GLY A 478 -6.42 -19.15 13.91
C GLY A 478 -6.53 -20.64 13.62
N ILE A 479 -5.40 -21.30 13.37
CA ILE A 479 -5.29 -22.74 13.13
C ILE A 479 -4.35 -23.33 14.17
N ASN A 480 -4.86 -24.27 14.97
CA ASN A 480 -4.02 -25.00 15.90
C ASN A 480 -3.24 -26.11 15.17
N ILE A 481 -1.92 -26.04 15.21
CA ILE A 481 -1.00 -27.06 14.68
C ILE A 481 -0.33 -27.82 15.84
N TYR A 482 0.27 -28.97 15.53
CA TYR A 482 0.95 -29.81 16.51
C TYR A 482 2.40 -30.04 16.12
N ASP A 483 3.30 -29.92 17.10
CA ASP A 483 4.72 -30.24 16.93
C ASP A 483 5.01 -31.75 17.06
N SER A 484 6.27 -32.15 16.90
CA SER A 484 6.71 -33.55 17.02
C SER A 484 6.58 -34.14 18.43
N LEU A 485 6.43 -33.32 19.48
CA LEU A 485 6.15 -33.75 20.85
C LEU A 485 4.64 -33.77 21.15
N GLY A 486 3.81 -33.34 20.20
CA GLY A 486 2.36 -33.23 20.36
C GLY A 486 1.91 -31.97 21.10
N SER A 487 2.78 -30.98 21.30
CA SER A 487 2.39 -29.68 21.85
C SER A 487 1.63 -28.87 20.80
N LYS A 488 0.65 -28.09 21.26
CA LYS A 488 -0.24 -27.30 20.42
C LYS A 488 0.31 -25.89 20.22
N HIS A 489 0.35 -25.41 18.99
CA HIS A 489 0.75 -24.04 18.62
C HIS A 489 -0.36 -23.37 17.79
N ASP A 490 -0.57 -22.07 17.95
CA ASP A 490 -1.59 -21.31 17.19
C ASP A 490 -0.94 -20.58 16.02
N LEU A 491 -1.36 -20.90 14.81
CA LEU A 491 -0.94 -20.25 13.58
C LEU A 491 -2.06 -19.29 13.15
N ARG A 492 -1.79 -18.00 13.22
CA ARG A 492 -2.75 -16.93 12.90
C ARG A 492 -2.56 -16.48 11.46
N PHE A 493 -3.65 -16.40 10.71
CA PHE A 493 -3.72 -15.81 9.38
C PHE A 493 -4.53 -14.52 9.46
N ASP A 494 -3.93 -13.42 9.04
CA ASP A 494 -4.60 -12.13 8.84
C ASP A 494 -4.61 -11.82 7.34
N PHE A 495 -5.79 -11.58 6.77
CA PHE A 495 -6.00 -11.25 5.37
C PHE A 495 -6.41 -9.78 5.26
N THR A 496 -5.77 -9.03 4.38
CA THR A 496 -6.10 -7.62 4.09
C THR A 496 -6.23 -7.42 2.59
N LYS A 497 -7.35 -6.87 2.11
CA LYS A 497 -7.54 -6.57 0.68
C LYS A 497 -6.60 -5.44 0.28
N ILE A 498 -5.84 -5.63 -0.79
CA ILE A 498 -4.86 -4.64 -1.28
C ILE A 498 -5.25 -4.03 -2.62
N GLY A 499 -6.11 -4.71 -3.39
CA GLY A 499 -6.56 -4.16 -4.67
C GLY A 499 -7.37 -5.15 -5.51
N TYR A 500 -7.33 -4.93 -6.81
CA TYR A 500 -7.94 -5.79 -7.82
C TYR A 500 -6.88 -6.39 -8.74
N THR A 501 -7.13 -7.60 -9.22
CA THR A 501 -6.31 -8.21 -10.27
C THR A 501 -6.66 -7.60 -11.62
N SER A 502 -5.73 -7.63 -12.57
CA SER A 502 -5.97 -7.17 -13.95
C SER A 502 -7.13 -7.88 -14.66
N GLY A 503 -7.50 -9.07 -14.19
CA GLY A 503 -8.67 -9.84 -14.66
C GLY A 503 -10.00 -9.46 -14.01
N GLY A 504 -10.03 -8.44 -13.15
CA GLY A 504 -11.23 -7.96 -12.46
C GLY A 504 -11.62 -8.75 -11.21
N GLY A 505 -10.72 -9.57 -10.67
CA GLY A 505 -10.89 -10.22 -9.36
C GLY A 505 -10.27 -9.42 -8.24
N THR A 506 -10.28 -9.94 -7.01
CA THR A 506 -9.69 -9.25 -5.84
C THR A 506 -8.32 -9.79 -5.49
N GLU A 507 -7.45 -8.93 -4.97
CA GLU A 507 -6.14 -9.31 -4.44
C GLU A 507 -6.02 -8.96 -2.95
N TRP A 508 -5.42 -9.88 -2.20
CA TRP A 508 -5.30 -9.83 -0.74
C TRP A 508 -3.87 -10.13 -0.33
N SER A 509 -3.36 -9.37 0.63
CA SER A 509 -2.17 -9.72 1.40
C SER A 509 -2.56 -10.72 2.51
N ILE A 510 -1.72 -11.74 2.71
CA ILE A 510 -1.79 -12.65 3.85
C ILE A 510 -0.60 -12.35 4.76
N LEU A 511 -0.87 -12.24 6.04
CA LEU A 511 0.15 -12.20 7.06
C LEU A 511 -0.07 -13.36 8.03
N ILE A 512 0.91 -14.26 8.09
CA ILE A 512 0.88 -15.48 8.90
C ILE A 512 1.77 -15.26 10.11
N LYS A 513 1.24 -15.42 11.32
CA LYS A 513 1.97 -15.21 12.58
C LYS A 513 1.97 -16.46 13.44
N VAL A 514 3.06 -16.67 14.16
CA VAL A 514 3.13 -17.63 15.27
C VAL A 514 3.63 -16.91 16.55
N PRO A 515 3.19 -17.31 17.75
CA PRO A 515 3.73 -16.77 18.99
C PRO A 515 5.22 -17.11 19.17
N GLU A 516 5.99 -16.14 19.67
CA GLU A 516 7.37 -16.37 20.11
C GLU A 516 7.41 -17.38 21.27
N PRO A 517 8.41 -18.29 21.35
CA PRO A 517 9.66 -18.34 20.58
C PRO A 517 9.57 -19.12 19.26
N GLY A 518 8.36 -19.47 18.78
CA GLY A 518 8.19 -20.19 17.52
C GLY A 518 8.59 -19.34 16.31
N GLU A 519 9.18 -19.97 15.31
CA GLU A 519 9.68 -19.33 14.10
C GLU A 519 9.12 -20.00 12.85
N ILE A 520 8.75 -19.19 11.86
CA ILE A 520 8.23 -19.62 10.55
C ILE A 520 8.99 -19.01 9.36
N ASN A 521 9.90 -18.06 9.64
CA ASN A 521 10.68 -17.33 8.65
C ASN A 521 12.18 -17.35 8.99
N ASP A 522 12.74 -18.56 9.16
CA ASP A 522 14.12 -18.74 9.64
C ASP A 522 15.15 -18.14 8.67
N SER A 523 14.94 -18.29 7.36
CA SER A 523 15.89 -17.87 6.32
C SER A 523 15.47 -16.63 5.51
N GLY A 524 14.29 -16.06 5.75
CA GLY A 524 13.84 -14.86 5.04
C GLY A 524 14.09 -13.58 5.81
N ASP A 525 13.90 -12.47 5.10
CA ASP A 525 13.96 -11.12 5.64
C ASP A 525 12.69 -10.81 6.47
N GLY A 526 12.82 -9.89 7.43
CA GLY A 526 11.76 -9.53 8.37
C GLY A 526 11.69 -10.39 9.65
N PRO A 527 10.60 -10.25 10.45
CA PRO A 527 10.45 -10.93 11.73
C PRO A 527 10.40 -12.46 11.59
N LYS A 528 11.15 -13.18 12.44
CA LYS A 528 11.28 -14.66 12.36
C LYS A 528 9.98 -15.42 12.62
N ASN A 529 9.02 -14.79 13.28
CA ASN A 529 7.72 -15.36 13.62
C ASN A 529 6.59 -14.94 12.67
N ILE A 530 6.91 -14.24 11.57
CA ILE A 530 5.95 -13.75 10.58
C ILE A 530 6.36 -14.14 9.16
N VAL A 531 5.40 -14.60 8.36
CA VAL A 531 5.55 -14.79 6.91
C VAL A 531 4.46 -14.00 6.19
N THR A 532 4.82 -13.24 5.17
CA THR A 532 3.89 -12.55 4.28
C THR A 532 3.62 -13.37 3.03
N GLY A 533 2.51 -13.06 2.38
CA GLY A 533 2.05 -13.76 1.19
C GLY A 533 0.91 -13.02 0.51
N THR A 534 0.39 -13.60 -0.55
CA THR A 534 -0.73 -13.05 -1.31
C THR A 534 -1.77 -14.10 -1.65
N VAL A 535 -3.02 -13.69 -1.81
CA VAL A 535 -4.10 -14.47 -2.43
C VAL A 535 -4.77 -13.62 -3.48
N SER A 536 -4.89 -14.17 -4.68
CA SER A 536 -5.66 -13.58 -5.76
C SER A 536 -6.87 -14.44 -6.10
N PHE A 537 -7.94 -13.79 -6.52
CA PHE A 537 -9.20 -14.43 -6.91
C PHE A 537 -9.56 -14.06 -8.35
N GLY A 538 -10.37 -14.90 -9.00
CA GLY A 538 -11.02 -14.58 -10.26
C GLY A 538 -12.23 -13.66 -10.07
N PRO A 539 -12.77 -13.07 -11.15
CA PRO A 539 -13.95 -12.21 -11.12
C PRO A 539 -15.23 -12.94 -10.68
N ASP A 540 -15.23 -14.28 -10.71
CA ASP A 540 -16.31 -15.14 -10.21
C ASP A 540 -16.15 -15.51 -8.72
N GLY A 541 -15.13 -14.99 -8.04
CA GLY A 541 -14.81 -15.28 -6.64
C GLY A 541 -14.07 -16.59 -6.40
N SER A 542 -13.70 -17.34 -7.45
CA SER A 542 -12.88 -18.54 -7.34
C SER A 542 -11.42 -18.20 -7.00
N LEU A 543 -10.72 -19.10 -6.31
CA LEU A 543 -9.31 -18.91 -5.97
C LEU A 543 -8.46 -18.92 -7.25
N SER A 544 -7.67 -17.89 -7.52
CA SER A 544 -6.78 -17.84 -8.69
C SER A 544 -5.40 -18.40 -8.33
N ALA A 545 -4.71 -17.76 -7.39
CA ALA A 545 -3.40 -18.16 -6.89
C ALA A 545 -3.22 -17.74 -5.43
N TYR A 546 -2.29 -18.37 -4.74
CA TYR A 546 -1.83 -17.94 -3.42
C TYR A 546 -0.36 -18.29 -3.21
N SER A 547 0.30 -17.52 -2.35
CA SER A 547 1.66 -17.77 -1.88
C SER A 547 1.74 -17.37 -0.40
N PRO A 548 2.48 -18.08 0.46
CA PRO A 548 3.21 -19.32 0.17
C PRO A 548 2.29 -20.56 0.17
N SER A 549 2.73 -21.65 -0.47
CA SER A 549 2.04 -22.96 -0.45
C SER A 549 2.53 -23.89 0.67
N SER A 550 3.62 -23.53 1.35
CA SER A 550 4.14 -24.27 2.49
C SER A 550 4.89 -23.33 3.44
N LEU A 551 5.01 -23.74 4.69
CA LEU A 551 5.78 -23.07 5.73
C LEU A 551 6.75 -24.05 6.35
N THR A 552 7.87 -23.55 6.86
CA THR A 552 8.80 -24.33 7.68
C THR A 552 8.67 -23.82 9.12
N PHE A 553 8.16 -24.65 10.02
CA PHE A 553 7.91 -24.27 11.40
C PHE A 553 8.95 -24.86 12.36
N SER A 554 9.55 -23.99 13.16
CA SER A 554 10.52 -24.33 14.21
C SER A 554 9.96 -23.86 15.57
N PRO A 555 9.45 -24.78 16.41
CA PRO A 555 8.77 -24.40 17.67
C PRO A 555 9.70 -23.88 18.78
N ASN A 556 11.01 -24.17 18.69
CA ASN A 556 12.03 -23.77 19.67
C ASN A 556 11.72 -24.12 21.14
N ASN A 557 10.97 -25.20 21.36
CA ASN A 557 10.58 -25.72 22.69
C ASN A 557 11.24 -27.08 23.03
N GLY A 558 12.21 -27.52 22.21
CA GLY A 558 12.85 -28.85 22.30
C GLY A 558 12.26 -29.92 21.38
N SER A 559 11.17 -29.63 20.67
CA SER A 559 10.68 -30.47 19.57
C SER A 559 11.63 -30.40 18.37
N SER A 560 11.51 -31.35 17.43
CA SER A 560 12.17 -31.26 16.13
C SER A 560 11.90 -29.91 15.46
N SER A 561 12.96 -29.27 14.96
CA SER A 561 12.86 -28.04 14.15
C SER A 561 12.53 -28.36 12.70
N ASN A 562 12.22 -27.32 11.92
CA ASN A 562 11.97 -27.37 10.49
C ASN A 562 10.86 -28.34 10.06
N GLN A 563 9.75 -28.35 10.80
CA GLN A 563 8.56 -29.08 10.42
C GLN A 563 7.93 -28.42 9.18
N ALA A 564 7.91 -29.14 8.05
CA ALA A 564 7.24 -28.68 6.85
C ALA A 564 5.71 -28.76 7.02
N ILE A 565 5.04 -27.63 6.84
CA ILE A 565 3.58 -27.50 6.90
C ILE A 565 3.11 -27.13 5.49
N GLU A 566 2.35 -28.01 4.85
CA GLU A 566 1.70 -27.71 3.57
C GLU A 566 0.43 -26.89 3.81
N LEU A 567 0.31 -25.74 3.15
CA LEU A 567 -0.87 -24.89 3.21
C LEU A 567 -1.78 -25.25 2.05
N ASN A 568 -2.93 -25.85 2.34
CA ASN A 568 -3.97 -26.11 1.34
C ASN A 568 -5.12 -25.09 1.50
N LEU A 569 -5.04 -24.01 0.72
CA LEU A 569 -6.07 -22.96 0.69
C LEU A 569 -7.12 -23.18 -0.41
N GLY A 570 -7.07 -24.30 -1.13
CA GLY A 570 -7.95 -24.61 -2.27
C GLY A 570 -7.18 -24.80 -3.58
N SER A 571 -7.89 -25.24 -4.62
CA SER A 571 -7.35 -25.40 -5.96
C SER A 571 -7.59 -24.16 -6.81
N SER A 572 -6.67 -23.85 -7.72
CA SER A 572 -6.85 -22.76 -8.70
C SER A 572 -8.11 -22.97 -9.55
N ASN A 573 -8.86 -21.88 -9.75
CA ASN A 573 -10.15 -21.78 -10.45
C ASN A 573 -11.25 -22.68 -9.87
N ARG A 574 -11.24 -22.93 -8.55
CA ARG A 574 -12.27 -23.72 -7.85
C ARG A 574 -12.75 -23.02 -6.57
N PHE A 575 -13.80 -23.59 -5.99
CA PHE A 575 -14.45 -23.13 -4.75
C PHE A 575 -14.27 -24.14 -3.60
N ASP A 576 -13.24 -24.98 -3.64
CA ASP A 576 -12.97 -26.04 -2.66
C ASP A 576 -12.16 -25.58 -1.43
N GLY A 577 -11.82 -24.29 -1.35
CA GLY A 577 -11.06 -23.70 -0.24
C GLY A 577 -11.45 -22.26 0.09
N LEU A 578 -10.54 -21.31 -0.14
CA LEU A 578 -10.80 -19.88 -0.03
C LEU A 578 -11.67 -19.40 -1.21
N THR A 579 -12.61 -18.51 -0.93
CA THR A 579 -13.46 -17.85 -1.92
C THR A 579 -13.55 -16.36 -1.63
N SER A 580 -13.86 -15.57 -2.64
CA SER A 580 -14.03 -14.12 -2.51
C SER A 580 -15.38 -13.68 -3.07
N PHE A 581 -16.42 -13.74 -2.23
CA PHE A 581 -17.79 -13.33 -2.58
C PHE A 581 -18.23 -12.08 -1.81
N ASP A 582 -19.18 -11.36 -2.39
CA ASP A 582 -19.90 -10.23 -1.78
C ASP A 582 -20.82 -10.69 -0.63
N ARG A 583 -20.19 -11.13 0.45
CA ARG A 583 -20.79 -11.58 1.71
C ARG A 583 -19.78 -11.41 2.83
N VAL A 584 -20.28 -11.22 4.04
CA VAL A 584 -19.45 -11.08 5.25
C VAL A 584 -18.37 -12.16 5.34
N SER A 585 -17.13 -11.74 5.59
CA SER A 585 -15.98 -12.63 5.77
C SER A 585 -16.25 -13.64 6.88
N SER A 586 -16.03 -14.92 6.60
CA SER A 586 -16.31 -15.99 7.57
C SER A 586 -15.46 -17.23 7.33
N VAL A 587 -15.09 -17.89 8.42
CA VAL A 587 -14.38 -19.17 8.40
C VAL A 587 -15.39 -20.31 8.34
N SER A 588 -15.41 -21.03 7.23
CA SER A 588 -16.35 -22.13 6.98
C SER A 588 -15.90 -23.46 7.60
N SER A 589 -14.62 -23.78 7.46
CA SER A 589 -14.01 -25.03 7.92
C SER A 589 -12.49 -24.85 8.02
N ILE A 590 -11.89 -25.54 8.98
CA ILE A 590 -10.45 -25.65 9.16
C ILE A 590 -10.16 -27.14 9.39
N ASN A 591 -9.16 -27.70 8.69
CA ASN A 591 -8.72 -29.07 8.88
C ASN A 591 -7.18 -29.12 8.90
N GLN A 592 -6.63 -29.96 9.76
CA GLN A 592 -5.20 -30.23 9.86
C GLN A 592 -4.96 -31.69 10.28
N ASN A 593 -3.80 -32.25 9.92
CA ASN A 593 -3.51 -33.68 10.04
C ASN A 593 -2.71 -34.07 11.30
N GLY A 594 -2.11 -33.13 12.01
CA GLY A 594 -1.41 -33.32 13.28
C GLY A 594 -2.33 -33.66 14.47
N TYR A 595 -1.76 -34.28 15.49
CA TYR A 595 -2.46 -34.66 16.72
C TYR A 595 -1.48 -34.84 17.87
N ALA A 596 -1.94 -34.60 19.10
CA ALA A 596 -1.18 -34.90 20.30
C ALA A 596 -1.01 -36.42 20.51
N GLY A 597 -0.02 -36.80 21.31
CA GLY A 597 0.07 -38.18 21.81
C GLY A 597 -1.20 -38.61 22.53
N GLY A 598 -1.54 -39.89 22.44
CA GLY A 598 -2.73 -40.44 23.08
C GLY A 598 -2.58 -41.92 23.40
N ASP A 599 -3.26 -42.34 24.45
CA ASP A 599 -3.33 -43.72 24.91
C ASP A 599 -4.55 -44.43 24.30
N LEU A 600 -4.49 -45.75 24.18
CA LEU A 600 -5.60 -46.56 23.69
C LEU A 600 -6.71 -46.61 24.75
N ASN A 601 -7.90 -46.14 24.40
CA ASN A 601 -9.06 -46.12 25.30
C ASN A 601 -9.98 -47.32 25.11
N ASP A 602 -10.34 -47.62 23.87
CA ASP A 602 -11.28 -48.70 23.55
C ASP A 602 -10.91 -49.39 22.24
N VAL A 603 -11.37 -50.63 22.09
CA VAL A 603 -11.11 -51.46 20.92
C VAL A 603 -12.43 -52.07 20.46
N ARG A 604 -12.76 -51.84 19.19
CA ARG A 604 -13.90 -52.47 18.54
C ARG A 604 -13.47 -53.22 17.29
N ILE A 605 -14.22 -54.26 16.95
CA ILE A 605 -14.04 -55.01 15.71
C ILE A 605 -15.16 -54.59 14.75
N ASP A 606 -14.81 -54.18 13.53
CA ASP A 606 -15.80 -53.87 12.50
C ASP A 606 -16.30 -55.15 11.79
N GLN A 607 -17.29 -55.01 10.90
CA GLN A 607 -17.87 -56.15 10.19
C GLN A 607 -16.93 -56.81 9.17
N ASN A 608 -15.91 -56.08 8.74
CA ASN A 608 -14.87 -56.55 7.82
C ASN A 608 -13.71 -57.22 8.57
N GLY A 609 -13.77 -57.28 9.90
CA GLY A 609 -12.73 -57.84 10.76
C GLY A 609 -11.58 -56.89 11.08
N VAL A 610 -11.69 -55.60 10.80
CA VAL A 610 -10.69 -54.61 11.21
C VAL A 610 -10.88 -54.32 12.69
N ILE A 611 -9.81 -54.48 13.46
CA ILE A 611 -9.72 -54.09 14.86
C ILE A 611 -9.40 -52.60 14.90
N VAL A 612 -10.38 -51.77 15.26
CA VAL A 612 -10.26 -50.31 15.35
C VAL A 612 -10.07 -49.92 16.82
N GLY A 613 -8.93 -49.31 17.12
CA GLY A 613 -8.67 -48.70 18.42
C GLY A 613 -9.08 -47.23 18.42
N THR A 614 -9.79 -46.78 19.46
CA THR A 614 -10.06 -45.36 19.73
C THR A 614 -9.06 -44.87 20.77
N PHE A 615 -8.47 -43.71 20.53
CA PHE A 615 -7.40 -43.14 21.36
C PHE A 615 -7.88 -41.91 22.14
N SER A 616 -7.20 -41.58 23.23
CA SER A 616 -7.53 -40.43 24.08
C SER A 616 -7.37 -39.07 23.39
N ASN A 617 -6.58 -39.01 22.31
CA ASN A 617 -6.44 -37.84 21.43
C ASN A 617 -7.59 -37.69 20.40
N GLY A 618 -8.65 -38.49 20.51
CA GLY A 618 -9.83 -38.44 19.65
C GLY A 618 -9.64 -39.07 18.26
N ARG A 619 -8.46 -39.64 17.97
CA ARG A 619 -8.22 -40.39 16.73
C ARG A 619 -8.67 -41.85 16.87
N SER A 620 -8.94 -42.48 15.73
CA SER A 620 -9.21 -43.91 15.65
C SER A 620 -8.35 -44.52 14.55
N PHE A 621 -7.66 -45.61 14.87
CA PHE A 621 -6.77 -46.28 13.92
C PHE A 621 -7.15 -47.76 13.79
N GLY A 622 -7.05 -48.29 12.58
CA GLY A 622 -7.10 -49.74 12.37
C GLY A 622 -5.80 -50.37 12.86
N LEU A 623 -5.85 -51.08 13.97
CA LEU A 623 -4.70 -51.69 14.64
C LEU A 623 -4.29 -53.01 14.00
N ALA A 624 -5.28 -53.83 13.63
CA ALA A 624 -5.08 -55.16 13.07
C ALA A 624 -6.27 -55.60 12.22
N GLN A 625 -6.09 -56.68 11.46
CA GLN A 625 -7.12 -57.29 10.64
C GLN A 625 -7.25 -58.77 11.02
N ILE A 626 -8.46 -59.18 11.39
CA ILE A 626 -8.79 -60.59 11.61
C ILE A 626 -8.79 -61.30 10.25
N SER A 627 -7.96 -62.32 10.17
CA SER A 627 -7.82 -63.16 8.99
C SER A 627 -8.85 -64.29 9.03
N THR A 628 -9.54 -64.51 7.92
CA THR A 628 -10.54 -65.60 7.80
C THR A 628 -10.09 -66.58 6.72
N ALA A 629 -10.20 -67.87 6.99
CA ALA A 629 -9.86 -68.92 6.06
C ALA A 629 -11.12 -69.61 5.54
N LYS A 630 -11.13 -69.93 4.24
CA LYS A 630 -12.12 -70.80 3.61
C LYS A 630 -11.44 -72.05 3.10
N PHE A 631 -12.04 -73.20 3.33
CA PHE A 631 -11.59 -74.47 2.78
C PHE A 631 -12.49 -74.87 1.61
N ALA A 632 -11.96 -75.68 0.70
CA ALA A 632 -12.75 -76.18 -0.44
C ALA A 632 -13.82 -77.17 0.03
N ASN A 633 -13.50 -78.00 1.03
CA ASN A 633 -14.42 -78.99 1.61
C ASN A 633 -14.41 -78.94 3.14
N ASN A 634 -15.42 -78.28 3.73
CA ASN A 634 -15.53 -78.14 5.20
C ASN A 634 -15.73 -79.46 5.93
N GLY A 635 -16.40 -80.46 5.31
CA GLY A 635 -16.62 -81.77 5.92
C GLY A 635 -15.37 -82.65 5.94
N GLY A 636 -14.30 -82.25 5.25
CA GLY A 636 -13.00 -82.91 5.28
C GLY A 636 -12.09 -82.42 6.40
N LEU A 637 -12.49 -81.42 7.19
CA LEU A 637 -11.70 -80.95 8.33
C LEU A 637 -11.77 -81.97 9.48
N GLU A 638 -10.64 -82.20 10.14
CA GLU A 638 -10.56 -83.08 11.31
C GLU A 638 -10.83 -82.27 12.58
N ASN A 639 -11.69 -82.78 13.47
CA ASN A 639 -11.99 -82.13 14.74
C ASN A 639 -10.87 -82.43 15.75
N ASP A 640 -10.19 -81.40 16.24
CA ASP A 640 -9.08 -81.48 17.19
C ASP A 640 -9.51 -81.21 18.64
N GLY A 641 -10.83 -81.20 18.89
CA GLY A 641 -11.43 -80.83 20.18
C GLY A 641 -11.58 -79.32 20.35
N SER A 642 -12.16 -78.88 21.47
CA SER A 642 -12.25 -77.45 21.87
C SER A 642 -12.75 -76.46 20.80
N ASN A 643 -13.63 -76.90 19.88
CA ASN A 643 -14.12 -76.15 18.71
C ASN A 643 -13.02 -75.77 17.69
N THR A 644 -11.86 -76.43 17.71
CA THR A 644 -10.78 -76.26 16.74
C THR A 644 -10.78 -77.38 15.70
N PHE A 645 -10.36 -77.04 14.48
CA PHE A 645 -10.31 -77.96 13.35
C PHE A 645 -8.92 -77.96 12.70
N LEU A 646 -8.43 -79.14 12.34
CA LEU A 646 -7.17 -79.35 11.62
C LEU A 646 -7.41 -79.54 10.12
N LYS A 647 -6.48 -79.03 9.31
CA LYS A 647 -6.49 -79.24 7.86
C LYS A 647 -6.09 -80.68 7.53
N THR A 648 -6.78 -81.28 6.57
CA THR A 648 -6.46 -82.61 6.05
C THR A 648 -6.26 -82.56 4.53
N SER A 649 -5.73 -83.62 3.94
CA SER A 649 -5.67 -83.73 2.47
C SER A 649 -7.06 -83.68 1.81
N ASN A 650 -8.13 -84.05 2.53
CA ASN A 650 -9.50 -84.06 2.01
C ASN A 650 -10.23 -82.72 2.18
N SER A 651 -9.78 -81.84 3.08
CA SER A 651 -10.32 -80.47 3.22
C SER A 651 -9.82 -79.51 2.15
N GLY A 652 -8.65 -79.82 1.58
CA GLY A 652 -7.86 -78.91 0.75
C GLY A 652 -7.08 -77.87 1.57
N GLU A 653 -6.35 -77.00 0.87
CA GLU A 653 -5.58 -75.92 1.49
C GLU A 653 -6.46 -74.77 1.99
N ALA A 654 -5.98 -74.07 3.01
CA ALA A 654 -6.67 -72.93 3.60
C ALA A 654 -6.54 -71.70 2.70
N VAL A 655 -7.67 -71.19 2.18
CA VAL A 655 -7.68 -69.96 1.38
C VAL A 655 -7.94 -68.76 2.30
N ILE A 656 -6.86 -68.13 2.74
CA ILE A 656 -6.88 -67.00 3.66
C ILE A 656 -7.31 -65.71 2.95
N GLY A 657 -8.12 -64.87 3.61
CA GLY A 657 -8.50 -63.54 3.12
C GLY A 657 -9.29 -62.71 4.13
N LYS A 658 -9.70 -61.52 3.70
CA LYS A 658 -10.50 -60.59 4.51
C LYS A 658 -11.93 -61.14 4.72
N ALA A 659 -12.48 -60.92 5.91
CA ALA A 659 -13.87 -61.25 6.18
C ALA A 659 -14.81 -60.50 5.21
N GLY A 660 -15.96 -61.08 4.90
CA GLY A 660 -16.95 -60.49 3.97
C GLY A 660 -16.58 -60.47 2.49
N THR A 661 -15.41 -60.99 2.09
CA THR A 661 -14.95 -61.02 0.69
C THR A 661 -14.64 -62.43 0.20
N GLY A 662 -14.77 -62.69 -1.11
CA GLY A 662 -14.42 -63.98 -1.72
C GLY A 662 -15.24 -65.16 -1.19
N GLY A 663 -16.51 -64.92 -0.82
CA GLY A 663 -17.41 -65.94 -0.27
C GLY A 663 -17.06 -66.39 1.16
N ARG A 664 -16.37 -65.53 1.93
CA ARG A 664 -16.15 -65.66 3.38
C ARG A 664 -17.23 -64.89 4.14
N ALA A 665 -17.58 -65.34 5.34
CA ALA A 665 -18.56 -64.67 6.19
C ALA A 665 -18.05 -63.32 6.70
N SER A 666 -18.96 -62.39 7.00
CA SER A 666 -18.66 -61.18 7.76
C SER A 666 -18.52 -61.51 9.25
N ILE A 667 -17.89 -60.62 10.00
CA ILE A 667 -17.76 -60.75 11.45
C ILE A 667 -18.86 -59.93 12.12
N GLN A 668 -19.52 -60.50 13.13
CA GLN A 668 -20.41 -59.75 14.00
C GLN A 668 -19.73 -59.57 15.36
N SER A 669 -19.29 -58.35 15.64
CA SER A 669 -18.65 -58.00 16.90
C SER A 669 -19.63 -58.11 18.08
N SER A 670 -19.10 -58.46 19.26
CA SER A 670 -19.86 -58.59 20.52
C SER A 670 -21.04 -59.57 20.45
N SER A 671 -20.95 -60.58 19.58
CA SER A 671 -21.93 -61.66 19.45
C SER A 671 -21.23 -63.01 19.45
N LEU A 672 -21.91 -64.06 19.92
CA LEU A 672 -21.42 -65.44 19.93
C LEU A 672 -22.34 -66.31 19.10
N GLU A 673 -21.78 -67.09 18.17
CA GLU A 673 -22.53 -68.06 17.37
C GLU A 673 -23.02 -69.21 18.27
N MET A 674 -24.34 -69.47 18.27
CA MET A 674 -24.94 -70.55 19.05
C MET A 674 -24.81 -71.90 18.32
N SER A 675 -24.89 -72.99 19.08
CA SER A 675 -24.88 -74.34 18.50
C SER A 675 -26.02 -74.51 17.49
N ASN A 676 -25.72 -75.15 16.37
CA ASN A 676 -26.72 -75.53 15.36
C ASN A 676 -27.57 -76.77 15.76
N VAL A 677 -27.40 -77.28 16.99
CA VAL A 677 -28.12 -78.47 17.47
C VAL A 677 -29.55 -78.11 17.87
N ASP A 678 -30.52 -78.72 17.19
CA ASP A 678 -31.90 -78.75 17.64
C ASP A 678 -32.12 -79.91 18.63
N LEU A 679 -32.46 -79.53 19.87
CA LEU A 679 -32.68 -80.46 20.97
C LEU A 679 -33.85 -81.42 20.67
N SER A 680 -34.96 -80.93 20.10
CA SER A 680 -36.15 -81.75 19.85
C SER A 680 -35.86 -82.87 18.85
N ARG A 681 -35.10 -82.55 17.80
CA ARG A 681 -34.66 -83.52 16.79
C ARG A 681 -33.67 -84.52 17.39
N SER A 682 -32.73 -84.05 18.21
CA SER A 682 -31.73 -84.90 18.87
C SER A 682 -32.37 -85.91 19.83
N LEU A 683 -33.36 -85.50 20.64
CA LEU A 683 -34.11 -86.42 21.51
C LEU A 683 -34.89 -87.47 20.71
N THR A 684 -35.56 -87.06 19.63
CA THR A 684 -36.29 -87.99 18.77
C THR A 684 -35.34 -89.01 18.14
N GLN A 685 -34.16 -88.58 17.71
CA GLN A 685 -33.14 -89.47 17.17
C GLN A 685 -32.65 -90.47 18.22
N LEU A 686 -32.48 -90.06 19.48
CA LEU A 686 -32.12 -90.95 20.58
C LEU A 686 -33.21 -92.00 20.82
N ILE A 687 -34.49 -91.62 20.77
CA ILE A 687 -35.62 -92.56 20.85
C ILE A 687 -35.60 -93.54 19.68
N ILE A 688 -35.32 -93.08 18.46
CA ILE A 688 -35.23 -93.95 17.28
C ILE A 688 -34.07 -94.94 17.42
N VAL A 689 -32.89 -94.48 17.81
CA VAL A 689 -31.71 -95.35 18.03
C VAL A 689 -31.97 -96.35 19.15
N GLN A 690 -32.59 -95.92 20.26
CA GLN A 690 -32.96 -96.79 21.36
C GLN A 690 -33.99 -97.84 20.95
N ARG A 691 -35.04 -97.45 20.20
CA ARG A 691 -36.03 -98.40 19.64
C ARG A 691 -35.39 -99.35 18.64
N GLY A 692 -34.49 -98.86 17.80
CA GLY A 692 -33.72 -99.68 16.84
C GLY A 692 -32.82 -100.69 17.55
N PHE A 693 -32.14 -100.28 18.63
CA PHE A 693 -31.35 -101.18 19.47
C PHE A 693 -32.23 -102.23 20.15
N GLN A 694 -33.36 -101.82 20.74
CA GLN A 694 -34.34 -102.75 21.33
C GLN A 694 -34.87 -103.76 20.31
N ALA A 695 -35.15 -103.33 19.08
CA ALA A 695 -35.57 -104.21 17.99
C ALA A 695 -34.47 -105.20 17.61
N ASN A 696 -33.22 -104.74 17.44
CA ASN A 696 -32.07 -105.60 17.15
C ASN A 696 -31.80 -106.62 18.28
N SER A 697 -31.90 -106.21 19.55
CA SER A 697 -31.78 -107.11 20.71
C SER A 697 -32.91 -108.14 20.75
N LYS A 698 -34.13 -107.75 20.37
CA LYS A 698 -35.27 -108.69 20.33
C LYS A 698 -35.07 -109.75 19.25
N THR A 699 -34.57 -109.37 18.07
CA THR A 699 -34.20 -110.32 17.00
C THR A 699 -33.19 -111.35 17.49
N ILE A 700 -32.12 -110.93 18.19
CA ILE A 700 -31.13 -111.85 18.79
C ILE A 700 -31.79 -112.80 19.79
N THR A 701 -32.62 -112.28 20.70
CA THR A 701 -33.32 -113.10 21.71
C THR A 701 -34.23 -114.15 21.05
N THR A 702 -34.96 -113.76 20.01
CA THR A 702 -35.80 -114.70 19.25
C THR A 702 -34.97 -115.71 18.47
N SER A 703 -33.84 -115.31 17.89
CA SER A 703 -32.90 -116.24 17.24
C SER A 703 -32.30 -117.24 18.23
N ASP A 704 -31.90 -116.79 19.43
CA ASP A 704 -31.38 -117.66 20.50
C ASP A 704 -32.45 -118.62 21.04
N GLN A 705 -33.70 -118.16 21.16
CA GLN A 705 -34.82 -119.02 21.54
C GLN A 705 -35.11 -120.09 20.48
N LEU A 706 -35.07 -119.73 19.19
CA LEU A 706 -35.20 -120.70 18.10
C LEU A 706 -34.04 -121.70 18.07
N LEU A 707 -32.79 -121.24 18.26
CA LEU A 707 -31.61 -122.10 18.37
C LEU A 707 -31.70 -123.08 19.55
N ASN A 708 -32.13 -122.61 20.73
CA ASN A 708 -32.35 -123.48 21.89
C ASN A 708 -33.47 -124.50 21.65
N THR A 709 -34.54 -124.12 20.94
CA THR A 709 -35.62 -125.04 20.57
C THR A 709 -35.13 -126.10 19.58
N LEU A 710 -34.26 -125.73 18.63
CA LEU A 710 -33.65 -126.63 17.65
C LEU A 710 -32.65 -127.60 18.30
N LEU A 711 -31.87 -127.14 19.29
CA LEU A 711 -31.02 -127.98 20.15
C LEU A 711 -31.83 -128.98 20.98
N SER A 712 -33.00 -128.56 21.49
CA SER A 712 -33.89 -129.41 22.30
C SER A 712 -34.66 -130.44 21.47
N LEU A 713 -34.72 -130.28 20.14
CA LEU A 713 -35.31 -131.25 19.19
C LEU A 713 -34.37 -132.41 18.81
N LYS A 714 -33.10 -132.39 19.27
CA LYS A 714 -32.11 -133.45 19.05
C LYS A 714 -31.97 -134.42 20.24
N GLN A 715 -32.67 -134.18 21.34
CA GLN A 715 -32.97 -135.19 22.37
C GLN A 715 -34.32 -135.82 22.07
#